data_AF-A0AA43FLZ3-F1
#
_entry.id   AF-A0AA43FLZ3-F1
#
_cell.length_a   1.000
_cell.length_b   1.000
_cell.length_c   1.000
_cell.angle_alpha   90.00
_cell.angle_beta   90.00
_cell.angle_gamma   90.00
#
_symmetry.space_group_name_H-M   'P 1'
#
loop_
_entity.id
_entity.type
_entity.pdbx_description
1 polymer ?
#
loop_
_entity_poly.entity_id
_entity_poly.type
_entity_poly.pdbx_seq_one_letter_code
_entity_poly.pdbx_strand_id
1 'polypeptide(L)'
;MRSKKDNPAQAGAADTAQPCGTRTPLDIPFVALAILMWLFTLIRAGLWNEALIVTPLAGGLALLVSRQTLLGFFHPQGPASRGSRVWGWALYLLTAFFILSAIAVPQRKVVHAGSDYQVPFQLPGPLDNWSEGMTKQITVETTGTRDALVTLFLHESHDTAPPRLAVMAGKCEVEAIQVEKGNGAQYPHWKERGRPSSYQTRAPRGCMSPEDNKVSLRPVEGSWIVINKVEVMELPLPWEPWRQVAPPWNWILLWFCLAVITLRGAIGAPRIGRKLAMFAMMWLVILGAVVATLVAMAAYVETRNRWMVTDESNFRSPQMFYGSKFIHNAEQGWTLLPGFVGRTISSGTADPVIFYKVNNQGYRSLAYEDDFPAKGKVMVLGDSFAQGAFLAQEETIPAVMSARLGGYVYNFGVGGFSTDQEYTTFMKWVDRVDTQWVALLFFANDILFLESNLGHTFEKSRYVIEDGQVDFDRLIPVDPDYVKKENDFVYLKIEMEKTFCCFTKKEVSITGRISRKILQYLSHLHYPGELLSDIIKDIRKTKAKPGPKHMEVTAELQSHPEKHKREFDIAFQFLDRIRAESEKRKRKFFAVYIPDIKQIYDQDKPERAKFRNMFMDLCARNKMDCLDPSEELAEKARWSDTHFIDDGHLSPYGAKIVGDMIADYIRDKEGR
;
A
#
# COMPACT_ATOMS: atom_id res chain seq x y z
N MET A 1 15.96 -6.00 -72.16
CA MET A 1 17.25 -5.45 -72.64
C MET A 1 18.26 -5.52 -71.51
N ARG A 2 19.40 -6.20 -71.77
CA ARG A 2 20.68 -6.29 -71.05
C ARG A 2 20.62 -6.57 -69.51
N SER A 3 20.91 -7.80 -69.06
CA SER A 3 22.26 -8.42 -68.90
C SER A 3 22.95 -7.90 -67.64
N LYS A 4 23.49 -8.67 -66.67
CA LYS A 4 23.96 -10.07 -66.54
C LYS A 4 24.34 -10.22 -65.02
N LYS A 5 24.12 -11.36 -64.35
CA LYS A 5 25.11 -12.42 -64.02
C LYS A 5 26.34 -11.94 -63.22
N ASP A 6 26.91 -12.60 -62.23
CA ASP A 6 26.83 -13.96 -61.65
C ASP A 6 27.53 -13.89 -60.26
N ASN A 7 27.21 -14.82 -59.35
CA ASN A 7 28.05 -15.23 -58.21
C ASN A 7 29.32 -15.92 -58.77
N PRO A 8 30.53 -15.92 -58.13
CA PRO A 8 30.80 -16.96 -57.12
C PRO A 8 31.97 -16.74 -56.11
N ALA A 9 32.02 -17.66 -55.12
CA ALA A 9 33.17 -18.38 -54.54
C ALA A 9 34.31 -17.70 -53.73
N GLN A 10 34.45 -18.26 -52.51
CA GLN A 10 35.63 -18.59 -51.68
C GLN A 10 37.08 -18.37 -52.21
N ALA A 11 37.91 -17.76 -51.34
CA ALA A 11 39.30 -18.08 -50.95
C ALA A 11 39.77 -16.90 -50.05
N GLY A 12 40.54 -16.99 -48.95
CA GLY A 12 41.57 -17.94 -48.52
C GLY A 12 42.94 -17.23 -48.46
N ALA A 13 43.34 -16.67 -47.30
CA ALA A 13 44.72 -16.33 -46.84
C ALA A 13 44.59 -15.49 -45.54
N ALA A 14 45.01 -15.91 -44.34
CA ALA A 14 46.35 -16.24 -43.82
C ALA A 14 47.27 -15.01 -43.65
N ASP A 15 47.60 -14.71 -42.37
CA ASP A 15 48.70 -13.90 -41.78
C ASP A 15 48.16 -12.98 -40.67
N THR A 16 48.70 -12.85 -39.45
CA THR A 16 49.91 -13.31 -38.77
C THR A 16 49.63 -13.28 -37.26
N ALA A 17 50.04 -14.31 -36.53
CA ALA A 17 49.87 -14.40 -35.08
C ALA A 17 50.96 -13.60 -34.34
N GLN A 18 50.56 -12.71 -33.43
CA GLN A 18 51.41 -12.15 -32.37
C GLN A 18 51.07 -12.83 -31.02
N PRO A 19 52.06 -13.11 -30.16
CA PRO A 19 51.84 -13.90 -28.95
C PRO A 19 51.18 -13.08 -27.83
N CYS A 20 50.04 -13.54 -27.33
CA CYS A 20 49.48 -13.05 -26.07
C CYS A 20 50.36 -13.50 -24.90
N GLY A 21 50.91 -12.53 -24.18
CA GLY A 21 51.63 -12.74 -22.93
C GLY A 21 50.77 -13.44 -21.87
N THR A 22 51.41 -14.39 -21.20
CA THR A 22 50.92 -15.06 -19.99
C THR A 22 50.64 -14.02 -18.90
N ARG A 23 49.37 -13.80 -18.55
CA ARG A 23 48.99 -13.16 -17.29
C ARG A 23 49.09 -14.18 -16.16
N THR A 24 49.81 -13.80 -15.12
CA THR A 24 49.93 -14.49 -13.84
C THR A 24 48.57 -14.69 -13.17
N PRO A 25 48.39 -15.73 -12.33
CA PRO A 25 47.14 -15.95 -11.61
C PRO A 25 46.91 -14.85 -10.57
N LEU A 26 45.65 -14.45 -10.44
CA LEU A 26 45.14 -13.54 -9.41
C LEU A 26 45.45 -14.12 -8.01
N ASP A 27 46.15 -13.35 -7.17
CA ASP A 27 46.23 -13.60 -5.74
C ASP A 27 44.84 -13.42 -5.12
N ILE A 28 44.21 -14.53 -4.74
CA ILE A 28 43.01 -14.51 -3.89
C ILE A 28 43.50 -14.24 -2.46
N PRO A 29 43.09 -13.15 -1.80
CA PRO A 29 43.50 -12.88 -0.43
C PRO A 29 43.02 -14.02 0.49
N PHE A 30 43.89 -14.45 1.39
CA PHE A 30 43.72 -15.58 2.33
C PHE A 30 42.38 -15.55 3.09
N VAL A 31 41.81 -14.36 3.28
CA VAL A 31 40.51 -14.12 3.93
C VAL A 31 39.34 -14.65 3.09
N ALA A 32 39.38 -14.50 1.77
CA ALA A 32 38.33 -15.01 0.87
C ALA A 32 38.34 -16.55 0.80
N LEU A 33 39.53 -17.16 0.82
CA LEU A 33 39.68 -18.62 0.87
C LEU A 33 39.18 -19.19 2.21
N ALA A 34 39.47 -18.52 3.33
CA ALA A 34 38.98 -18.92 4.65
C ALA A 34 37.44 -18.82 4.79
N ILE A 35 36.83 -17.77 4.23
CA ILE A 35 35.37 -17.59 4.21
C ILE A 35 34.70 -18.67 3.34
N LEU A 36 35.28 -18.96 2.17
CA LEU A 36 34.76 -20.01 1.28
C LEU A 36 34.89 -21.40 1.90
N MET A 37 36.01 -21.72 2.56
CA MET A 37 36.17 -23.00 3.27
C MET A 37 35.21 -23.13 4.47
N TRP A 38 34.93 -22.05 5.20
CA TRP A 38 33.98 -22.05 6.32
C TRP A 38 32.52 -22.20 5.85
N LEU A 39 32.13 -21.51 4.77
CA LEU A 39 30.82 -21.67 4.14
C LEU A 39 30.61 -23.10 3.60
N PHE A 40 31.65 -23.69 3.00
CA PHE A 40 31.61 -25.08 2.51
C PHE A 40 31.45 -26.09 3.67
N THR A 41 32.01 -25.80 4.84
CA THR A 41 31.90 -26.65 6.04
C THR A 41 30.50 -26.58 6.68
N LEU A 42 29.86 -25.40 6.68
CA LEU A 42 28.48 -25.23 7.15
C LEU A 42 27.45 -25.90 6.24
N ILE A 43 27.65 -25.85 4.93
CA ILE A 43 26.80 -26.52 3.94
C ILE A 43 26.91 -28.05 4.08
N ARG A 44 28.12 -28.57 4.32
CA ARG A 44 28.36 -30.01 4.51
C ARG A 44 27.80 -30.56 5.83
N ALA A 45 27.48 -29.69 6.79
CA ALA A 45 26.93 -30.05 8.10
C ALA A 45 25.38 -30.00 8.18
N GLY A 46 24.68 -29.61 7.11
CA GLY A 46 23.21 -29.69 7.05
C GLY A 46 22.43 -28.66 7.88
N LEU A 47 23.06 -27.57 8.31
CA LEU A 47 22.48 -26.55 9.21
C LEU A 47 21.85 -25.35 8.47
N TRP A 48 20.96 -25.60 7.51
CA TRP A 48 20.23 -24.54 6.79
C TRP A 48 18.73 -24.61 7.06
N ASN A 49 18.22 -23.72 7.92
CA ASN A 49 16.79 -23.41 8.08
C ASN A 49 16.61 -21.94 8.45
N GLU A 50 15.70 -21.24 7.76
CA GLU A 50 15.72 -19.77 7.61
C GLU A 50 15.16 -18.95 8.80
N ALA A 51 14.51 -19.56 9.80
CA ALA A 51 13.75 -18.81 10.81
C ALA A 51 14.52 -18.42 12.09
N LEU A 52 15.80 -18.78 12.24
CA LEU A 52 16.54 -18.67 13.52
C LEU A 52 17.81 -17.82 13.46
N ILE A 53 17.96 -16.98 12.43
CA ILE A 53 19.29 -16.48 12.03
C ILE A 53 19.69 -15.17 12.73
N VAL A 54 18.79 -14.23 13.07
CA VAL A 54 19.27 -12.89 13.49
C VAL A 54 19.71 -12.81 14.97
N THR A 55 19.07 -13.54 15.87
CA THR A 55 19.31 -13.47 17.32
C THR A 55 20.63 -14.16 17.76
N PRO A 56 21.00 -15.33 17.21
CA PRO A 56 22.28 -15.97 17.53
C PRO A 56 23.47 -15.35 16.78
N LEU A 57 23.26 -14.66 15.65
CA LEU A 57 24.34 -14.04 14.87
C LEU A 57 24.92 -12.81 15.56
N ALA A 58 24.09 -11.94 16.15
CA ALA A 58 24.58 -10.78 16.91
C ALA A 58 25.22 -11.21 18.24
N GLY A 59 24.62 -12.19 18.94
CA GLY A 59 25.18 -12.77 20.17
C GLY A 59 26.48 -13.54 19.91
N GLY A 60 26.55 -14.30 18.80
CA GLY A 60 27.71 -15.08 18.38
C GLY A 60 28.88 -14.21 17.91
N LEU A 61 28.63 -13.16 17.13
CA LEU A 61 29.69 -12.21 16.75
C LEU A 61 30.19 -11.41 17.97
N ALA A 62 29.31 -10.98 18.86
CA ALA A 62 29.71 -10.28 20.10
C ALA A 62 30.49 -11.21 21.05
N LEU A 63 30.12 -12.49 21.14
CA LEU A 63 30.87 -13.52 21.89
C LEU A 63 32.23 -13.84 21.24
N LEU A 64 32.35 -13.86 19.91
CA LEU A 64 33.62 -14.11 19.22
C LEU A 64 34.57 -12.92 19.24
N VAL A 65 34.06 -11.70 19.02
CA VAL A 65 34.84 -10.46 19.11
C VAL A 65 35.25 -10.22 20.57
N SER A 66 34.37 -10.44 21.55
CA SER A 66 34.76 -10.38 22.96
C SER A 66 35.74 -11.49 23.32
N ARG A 67 35.61 -12.73 22.82
CA ARG A 67 36.57 -13.80 23.13
C ARG A 67 37.95 -13.54 22.55
N GLN A 68 38.08 -13.04 21.32
CA GLN A 68 39.39 -12.67 20.74
C GLN A 68 39.99 -11.42 21.43
N THR A 69 39.16 -10.45 21.79
CA THR A 69 39.63 -9.25 22.51
C THR A 69 40.00 -9.59 23.97
N LEU A 70 39.25 -10.46 24.65
CA LEU A 70 39.55 -10.95 26.00
C LEU A 70 40.79 -11.86 26.01
N LEU A 71 40.99 -12.73 25.02
CA LEU A 71 42.20 -13.56 24.92
C LEU A 71 43.47 -12.72 24.72
N GLY A 72 43.38 -11.57 24.04
CA GLY A 72 44.47 -10.60 23.96
C GLY A 72 44.73 -9.83 25.28
N PHE A 73 43.74 -9.71 26.16
CA PHE A 73 43.84 -9.02 27.45
C PHE A 73 44.25 -9.94 28.63
N PHE A 74 43.97 -11.24 28.53
CA PHE A 74 44.27 -12.22 29.58
C PHE A 74 45.65 -12.88 29.48
N HIS A 75 46.38 -12.70 28.36
CA HIS A 75 47.78 -13.12 28.22
C HIS A 75 48.74 -11.95 27.92
N PRO A 76 49.03 -11.06 28.89
CA PRO A 76 50.14 -10.15 28.75
C PRO A 76 51.41 -10.80 29.33
N GLN A 77 52.39 -11.13 28.48
CA GLN A 77 53.77 -11.39 28.94
C GLN A 77 54.51 -10.07 29.25
N GLY A 78 53.83 -9.12 29.90
CA GLY A 78 54.41 -7.83 30.28
C GLY A 78 53.53 -7.08 31.27
N PRO A 79 54.09 -6.09 32.01
CA PRO A 79 53.38 -5.34 33.03
C PRO A 79 52.38 -4.37 32.38
N ALA A 80 51.28 -4.90 31.88
CA ALA A 80 50.12 -4.11 31.50
C ALA A 80 49.58 -3.45 32.78
N SER A 81 49.61 -2.12 32.82
CA SER A 81 49.14 -1.33 33.96
C SER A 81 47.68 -1.69 34.28
N ARG A 82 47.35 -1.76 35.58
CA ARG A 82 46.01 -2.04 36.13
C ARG A 82 44.88 -1.30 35.39
N GLY A 83 45.17 -0.12 34.82
CA GLY A 83 44.19 0.68 34.07
C GLY A 83 43.63 -0.03 32.83
N SER A 84 44.43 -0.79 32.08
CA SER A 84 44.00 -1.41 30.82
C SER A 84 42.90 -2.48 31.00
N ARG A 85 42.98 -3.28 32.07
CA ARG A 85 41.97 -4.30 32.40
C ARG A 85 40.65 -3.69 32.84
N VAL A 86 40.68 -2.54 33.55
CA VAL A 86 39.46 -1.85 34.01
C VAL A 86 38.65 -1.32 32.82
N TRP A 87 39.32 -0.78 31.79
CA TRP A 87 38.65 -0.29 30.59
C TRP A 87 38.01 -1.39 29.74
N GLY A 88 38.64 -2.57 29.64
CA GLY A 88 38.07 -3.72 28.94
C GLY A 88 36.78 -4.23 29.58
N TRP A 89 36.75 -4.32 30.93
CA TRP A 89 35.54 -4.68 31.67
C TRP A 89 34.44 -3.61 31.58
N ALA A 90 34.81 -2.33 31.62
CA ALA A 90 33.86 -1.24 31.45
C ALA A 90 33.18 -1.29 30.07
N LEU A 91 33.96 -1.51 29.00
CA LEU A 91 33.42 -1.60 27.64
C LEU A 91 32.53 -2.83 27.45
N TYR A 92 32.90 -3.98 28.03
CA TYR A 92 32.09 -5.20 28.00
C TYR A 92 30.75 -4.99 28.73
N LEU A 93 30.77 -4.44 29.94
CA LEU A 93 29.56 -4.16 30.72
C LEU A 93 28.67 -3.13 30.02
N LEU A 94 29.25 -2.09 29.41
CA LEU A 94 28.53 -1.09 28.62
C LEU A 94 27.86 -1.69 27.37
N THR A 95 28.56 -2.58 26.67
CA THR A 95 28.03 -3.25 25.45
C THR A 95 26.93 -4.24 25.80
N ALA A 96 27.13 -5.04 26.86
CA ALA A 96 26.11 -5.95 27.37
C ALA A 96 24.87 -5.19 27.85
N PHE A 97 25.05 -4.06 28.54
CA PHE A 97 23.95 -3.19 28.96
C PHE A 97 23.20 -2.60 27.76
N PHE A 98 23.89 -2.21 26.69
CA PHE A 98 23.28 -1.66 25.46
C PHE A 98 22.46 -2.72 24.71
N ILE A 99 22.96 -3.95 24.61
CA ILE A 99 22.25 -5.07 23.99
C ILE A 99 21.00 -5.43 24.80
N LEU A 100 21.12 -5.53 26.13
CA LEU A 100 19.98 -5.84 27.01
C LEU A 100 18.92 -4.74 27.03
N SER A 101 19.31 -3.47 26.91
CA SER A 101 18.36 -2.36 26.84
C SER A 101 17.64 -2.26 25.49
N ALA A 102 18.29 -2.65 24.39
CA ALA A 102 17.66 -2.72 23.06
C ALA A 102 16.63 -3.87 22.91
N ILE A 103 16.74 -4.95 23.69
CA ILE A 103 15.85 -6.12 23.60
C ILE A 103 14.52 -5.93 24.35
N ALA A 104 14.43 -4.98 25.29
CA ALA A 104 13.24 -4.76 26.12
C ALA A 104 12.49 -3.48 25.71
N VAL A 105 11.93 -3.41 24.51
CA VAL A 105 11.05 -2.30 24.09
C VAL A 105 9.62 -2.61 24.56
N PRO A 106 8.99 -1.74 25.39
CA PRO A 106 7.60 -1.92 25.79
C PRO A 106 6.72 -2.02 24.55
N GLN A 107 5.93 -3.09 24.47
CA GLN A 107 5.03 -3.28 23.35
C GLN A 107 3.82 -2.34 23.50
N ARG A 108 3.47 -1.66 22.40
CA ARG A 108 2.28 -0.83 22.29
C ARG A 108 1.46 -1.37 21.13
N LYS A 109 0.24 -1.81 21.41
CA LYS A 109 -0.73 -2.22 20.39
C LYS A 109 -1.89 -1.24 20.38
N VAL A 110 -2.22 -0.73 19.20
CA VAL A 110 -3.36 0.16 18.97
C VAL A 110 -4.28 -0.54 17.99
N VAL A 111 -5.54 -0.73 18.36
CA VAL A 111 -6.57 -1.30 17.49
C VAL A 111 -7.66 -0.25 17.32
N HIS A 112 -7.81 0.23 16.09
CA HIS A 112 -8.85 1.20 15.74
C HIS A 112 -10.19 0.48 15.57
N ALA A 113 -11.28 1.17 15.92
CA ALA A 113 -12.60 0.63 15.67
C ALA A 113 -12.77 0.34 14.17
N GLY A 114 -13.26 -0.87 13.86
CA GLY A 114 -13.52 -1.34 12.51
C GLY A 114 -12.31 -1.77 11.67
N SER A 115 -11.09 -1.81 12.20
CA SER A 115 -9.92 -2.24 11.40
C SER A 115 -9.96 -3.73 11.03
N ASP A 116 -10.44 -4.62 11.92
CA ASP A 116 -10.35 -6.08 11.72
C ASP A 116 -11.55 -6.88 12.31
N TYR A 117 -12.73 -6.26 12.42
CA TYR A 117 -13.92 -6.81 13.10
C TYR A 117 -13.76 -7.13 14.61
N GLN A 118 -12.54 -7.12 15.17
CA GLN A 118 -12.27 -7.36 16.61
C GLN A 118 -12.80 -6.25 17.53
N VAL A 119 -12.85 -5.01 17.02
CA VAL A 119 -13.36 -3.83 17.74
C VAL A 119 -14.49 -3.23 16.88
N PRO A 120 -15.77 -3.36 17.25
CA PRO A 120 -16.86 -2.73 16.51
C PRO A 120 -16.82 -1.21 16.68
N PHE A 121 -17.41 -0.47 15.73
CA PHE A 121 -17.59 0.98 15.90
C PHE A 121 -18.59 1.31 17.00
N GLN A 122 -19.69 0.58 17.07
CA GLN A 122 -20.68 0.72 18.12
C GLN A 122 -20.73 -0.60 18.89
N LEU A 123 -20.49 -0.54 20.19
CA LEU A 123 -20.59 -1.68 21.08
C LEU A 123 -21.91 -1.56 21.85
N PRO A 124 -22.89 -2.44 21.58
CA PRO A 124 -24.19 -2.37 22.23
C PRO A 124 -24.13 -2.90 23.66
N GLY A 125 -24.91 -2.27 24.53
CA GLY A 125 -25.10 -2.68 25.91
C GLY A 125 -26.20 -3.75 26.09
N PRO A 126 -26.44 -4.18 27.33
CA PRO A 126 -27.55 -5.07 27.66
C PRO A 126 -28.93 -4.49 27.37
N LEU A 127 -29.10 -3.15 27.38
CA LEU A 127 -30.39 -2.50 27.09
C LEU A 127 -30.73 -2.44 25.60
N ASP A 128 -29.78 -2.80 24.73
CA ASP A 128 -29.89 -2.65 23.28
C ASP A 128 -30.43 -3.91 22.61
N ASN A 129 -31.76 -4.12 22.67
CA ASN A 129 -32.41 -5.27 22.02
C ASN A 129 -32.26 -5.27 20.49
N TRP A 130 -32.02 -4.11 19.88
CA TRP A 130 -31.77 -3.99 18.43
C TRP A 130 -30.50 -4.70 17.97
N SER A 131 -29.63 -5.10 18.91
CA SER A 131 -28.32 -5.69 18.63
C SER A 131 -28.27 -7.22 18.74
N GLU A 132 -29.42 -7.90 18.67
CA GLU A 132 -29.48 -9.36 18.66
C GLU A 132 -28.57 -9.95 17.57
N GLY A 133 -27.71 -10.90 17.94
CA GLY A 133 -26.71 -11.51 17.07
C GLY A 133 -25.39 -10.72 16.91
N MET A 134 -25.26 -9.51 17.47
CA MET A 134 -24.01 -8.74 17.43
C MET A 134 -23.05 -9.10 18.58
N THR A 135 -21.75 -8.98 18.31
CA THR A 135 -20.71 -9.15 19.33
C THR A 135 -20.79 -8.04 20.39
N LYS A 136 -21.03 -8.43 21.65
CA LYS A 136 -21.10 -7.51 22.81
C LYS A 136 -19.79 -7.46 23.60
N GLN A 137 -18.65 -7.75 22.97
CA GLN A 137 -17.35 -7.76 23.63
C GLN A 137 -16.24 -7.35 22.66
N ILE A 138 -15.33 -6.51 23.12
CA ILE A 138 -14.09 -6.19 22.44
C ILE A 138 -13.03 -7.16 22.92
N THR A 139 -12.19 -7.71 22.04
CA THR A 139 -11.02 -8.50 22.45
C THR A 139 -9.78 -8.02 21.69
N VAL A 140 -8.72 -7.67 22.43
CA VAL A 140 -7.42 -7.24 21.90
C VAL A 140 -6.35 -8.19 22.40
N GLU A 141 -5.69 -8.89 21.48
CA GLU A 141 -4.55 -9.75 21.82
C GLU A 141 -3.31 -8.90 22.11
N THR A 142 -2.59 -9.17 23.18
CA THR A 142 -1.30 -8.56 23.55
C THR A 142 -0.20 -9.62 23.49
N THR A 143 1.07 -9.24 23.35
CA THR A 143 2.20 -10.18 23.31
C THR A 143 2.93 -10.29 24.66
N GLY A 144 2.50 -9.51 25.66
CA GLY A 144 3.19 -9.37 26.94
C GLY A 144 2.54 -10.07 28.12
N THR A 145 3.37 -10.49 29.07
CA THR A 145 2.97 -10.94 30.42
C THR A 145 3.27 -9.89 31.50
N ARG A 146 3.58 -8.65 31.11
CA ARG A 146 3.93 -7.54 32.02
C ARG A 146 2.66 -6.80 32.46
N ASP A 147 2.82 -5.87 33.42
CA ASP A 147 1.79 -4.87 33.67
C ASP A 147 1.50 -4.13 32.37
N ALA A 148 0.22 -3.91 32.05
CA ALA A 148 -0.19 -3.17 30.87
C ALA A 148 -1.23 -2.11 31.23
N LEU A 149 -1.21 -1.03 30.46
CA LEU A 149 -2.15 0.06 30.52
C LEU A 149 -3.12 -0.10 29.35
N VAL A 150 -4.40 -0.31 29.68
CA VAL A 150 -5.49 -0.45 28.69
C VAL A 150 -6.21 0.88 28.63
N THR A 151 -6.22 1.51 27.46
CA THR A 151 -6.89 2.79 27.23
C THR A 151 -7.97 2.63 26.16
N LEU A 152 -9.21 2.91 26.53
CA LEU A 152 -10.37 2.94 25.63
C LEU A 152 -10.65 4.39 25.23
N PHE A 153 -10.69 4.67 23.93
CA PHE A 153 -11.07 5.97 23.39
C PHE A 153 -12.43 5.84 22.71
N LEU A 154 -13.36 6.74 23.04
CA LEU A 154 -14.71 6.80 22.49
C LEU A 154 -14.90 8.06 21.65
N HIS A 155 -15.69 7.94 20.59
CA HIS A 155 -16.27 9.08 19.90
C HIS A 155 -17.54 9.58 20.59
N GLU A 156 -18.32 8.66 21.17
CA GLU A 156 -19.61 8.96 21.78
C GLU A 156 -20.03 7.84 22.76
N SER A 157 -20.95 8.16 23.66
CA SER A 157 -21.69 7.20 24.48
C SER A 157 -23.18 7.55 24.55
N HIS A 158 -24.00 6.62 25.02
CA HIS A 158 -25.41 6.92 25.26
C HIS A 158 -25.59 8.09 26.25
N ASP A 159 -26.54 8.97 25.97
CA ASP A 159 -26.82 10.18 26.74
C ASP A 159 -27.49 9.93 28.11
N THR A 160 -28.42 8.97 28.16
CA THR A 160 -29.24 8.67 29.35
C THR A 160 -28.82 7.38 30.05
N ALA A 161 -28.36 6.37 29.31
CA ALA A 161 -27.97 5.07 29.83
C ALA A 161 -26.54 4.66 29.40
N PRO A 162 -25.48 5.44 29.74
CA PRO A 162 -24.12 5.09 29.36
C PRO A 162 -23.69 3.77 30.03
N PRO A 163 -22.98 2.88 29.32
CA PRO A 163 -22.69 1.56 29.83
C PRO A 163 -21.65 1.54 30.93
N ARG A 164 -21.73 0.47 31.73
CA ARG A 164 -20.62 0.01 32.58
C ARG A 164 -19.92 -1.14 31.86
N LEU A 165 -18.61 -1.04 31.70
CA LEU A 165 -17.80 -2.04 30.98
C LEU A 165 -16.97 -2.85 31.96
N ALA A 166 -17.11 -4.18 31.98
CA ALA A 166 -16.17 -5.06 32.65
C ALA A 166 -14.91 -5.22 31.79
N VAL A 167 -13.73 -5.06 32.40
CA VAL A 167 -12.44 -5.26 31.74
C VAL A 167 -11.78 -6.53 32.26
N MET A 168 -11.51 -7.47 31.36
CA MET A 168 -10.79 -8.70 31.66
C MET A 168 -9.39 -8.64 31.04
N ALA A 169 -8.37 -9.10 31.76
CA ALA A 169 -7.03 -9.33 31.24
C ALA A 169 -6.66 -10.80 31.49
N GLY A 170 -6.63 -11.59 30.41
CA GLY A 170 -6.61 -13.05 30.50
C GLY A 170 -7.73 -13.56 31.40
N LYS A 171 -7.35 -14.18 32.52
CA LYS A 171 -8.28 -14.76 33.51
C LYS A 171 -8.71 -13.80 34.62
N CYS A 172 -8.08 -12.64 34.75
CA CYS A 172 -8.43 -11.69 35.80
C CYS A 172 -9.51 -10.72 35.31
N GLU A 173 -10.49 -10.48 36.17
CA GLU A 173 -11.27 -9.25 36.12
C GLU A 173 -10.44 -8.13 36.76
N VAL A 174 -10.20 -7.06 36.01
CA VAL A 174 -9.32 -5.96 36.43
C VAL A 174 -10.13 -4.93 37.20
N GLU A 175 -10.97 -4.20 36.49
CA GLU A 175 -11.82 -3.15 37.02
C GLU A 175 -12.96 -2.89 36.04
N ALA A 176 -14.10 -2.42 36.54
CA ALA A 176 -15.20 -1.99 35.69
C ALA A 176 -15.11 -0.49 35.40
N ILE A 177 -15.19 -0.11 34.12
CA ILE A 177 -15.19 1.28 33.68
C ILE A 177 -16.64 1.77 33.62
N GLN A 178 -16.99 2.78 34.42
CA GLN A 178 -18.24 3.51 34.25
C GLN A 178 -18.05 4.58 33.16
N VAL A 179 -18.77 4.45 32.05
CA VAL A 179 -18.71 5.43 30.96
C VAL A 179 -19.56 6.64 31.34
N GLU A 180 -19.06 7.84 31.04
CA GLU A 180 -19.77 9.11 31.18
C GLU A 180 -20.89 9.23 30.15
N LYS A 181 -21.88 10.09 30.45
CA LYS A 181 -22.96 10.42 29.52
C LYS A 181 -22.44 11.17 28.29
N GLY A 182 -22.78 10.66 27.12
CA GLY A 182 -22.50 11.29 25.84
C GLY A 182 -23.60 12.25 25.40
N ASN A 183 -23.59 12.64 24.12
CA ASN A 183 -24.64 13.47 23.53
C ASN A 183 -25.75 12.64 22.87
N GLY A 184 -25.62 11.31 22.84
CA GLY A 184 -26.58 10.43 22.18
C GLY A 184 -26.63 10.63 20.66
N ALA A 185 -25.54 11.14 20.06
CA ALA A 185 -25.46 11.33 18.62
C ALA A 185 -25.73 9.99 17.91
N GLN A 186 -26.52 10.02 16.84
CA GLN A 186 -26.82 8.85 16.02
C GLN A 186 -25.89 8.81 14.81
N TYR A 187 -25.68 7.61 14.25
CA TYR A 187 -24.95 7.44 13.00
C TYR A 187 -25.61 8.30 11.90
N PRO A 188 -24.82 8.94 11.01
CA PRO A 188 -23.35 8.95 10.91
C PRO A 188 -22.64 10.05 11.73
N HIS A 189 -23.35 10.78 12.58
CA HIS A 189 -22.88 12.07 13.13
C HIS A 189 -22.04 11.98 14.42
N TRP A 190 -21.55 10.80 14.80
CA TRP A 190 -20.77 10.62 16.04
C TRP A 190 -19.48 11.44 16.07
N LYS A 191 -18.85 11.67 14.92
CA LYS A 191 -17.61 12.48 14.86
C LYS A 191 -17.87 13.98 15.00
N GLU A 192 -19.02 14.46 14.52
CA GLU A 192 -19.38 15.88 14.49
C GLU A 192 -20.09 16.33 15.77
N ARG A 193 -21.01 15.49 16.26
CA ARG A 193 -21.92 15.79 17.35
C ARG A 193 -21.68 14.95 18.60
N GLY A 194 -20.83 13.94 18.52
CA GLY A 194 -20.51 13.08 19.66
C GLY A 194 -19.71 13.80 20.74
N ARG A 195 -19.66 13.21 21.93
CA ARG A 195 -18.81 13.67 23.03
C ARG A 195 -17.62 12.71 23.22
N PRO A 196 -16.43 13.04 22.68
CA PRO A 196 -15.26 12.19 22.83
C PRO A 196 -14.87 12.04 24.31
N SER A 197 -14.51 10.82 24.70
CA SER A 197 -14.02 10.51 26.05
C SER A 197 -12.98 9.40 26.02
N SER A 198 -12.19 9.27 27.09
CA SER A 198 -11.18 8.23 27.21
C SER A 198 -11.09 7.68 28.62
N TYR A 199 -10.93 6.37 28.74
CA TYR A 199 -10.86 5.65 30.01
C TYR A 199 -9.63 4.78 30.04
N GLN A 200 -9.00 4.68 31.20
CA GLN A 200 -7.75 3.96 31.36
C GLN A 200 -7.83 3.05 32.59
N THR A 201 -7.40 1.80 32.44
CA THR A 201 -7.26 0.85 33.53
C THR A 201 -5.96 0.06 33.41
N ARG A 202 -5.45 -0.46 34.52
CA ARG A 202 -4.18 -1.18 34.58
C ARG A 202 -4.44 -2.68 34.66
N ALA A 203 -4.06 -3.42 33.63
CA ALA A 203 -3.99 -4.88 33.66
C ALA A 203 -2.72 -5.32 34.41
N PRO A 204 -2.82 -5.91 35.61
CA PRO A 204 -1.64 -6.25 36.40
C PRO A 204 -0.93 -7.49 35.86
N ARG A 205 0.38 -7.56 36.13
CA ARG A 205 1.24 -8.69 35.87
C ARG A 205 0.69 -9.93 36.57
N GLY A 206 0.67 -11.05 35.85
CA GLY A 206 0.16 -12.34 36.35
C GLY A 206 -1.26 -12.66 35.88
N CYS A 207 -1.99 -11.68 35.36
CA CYS A 207 -3.31 -11.90 34.77
C CYS A 207 -3.25 -12.41 33.33
N MET A 208 -2.18 -12.06 32.62
CA MET A 208 -1.92 -12.48 31.25
C MET A 208 -0.76 -13.49 31.24
N SER A 209 -0.92 -14.57 30.47
CA SER A 209 0.07 -15.63 30.28
C SER A 209 0.38 -15.82 28.79
N PRO A 210 1.46 -16.52 28.40
CA PRO A 210 1.74 -16.77 26.99
C PRO A 210 0.61 -17.50 26.24
N GLU A 211 -0.24 -18.25 26.96
CA GLU A 211 -1.38 -18.98 26.40
C GLU A 211 -2.70 -18.18 26.47
N ASP A 212 -2.74 -17.11 27.28
CA ASP A 212 -3.93 -16.29 27.51
C ASP A 212 -3.51 -14.83 27.73
N ASN A 213 -3.22 -14.17 26.62
CA ASN A 213 -2.67 -12.83 26.52
C ASN A 213 -3.67 -11.87 25.88
N LYS A 214 -4.94 -11.93 26.29
CA LYS A 214 -6.01 -11.11 25.71
C LYS A 214 -6.56 -10.12 26.72
N VAL A 215 -6.85 -8.91 26.27
CA VAL A 215 -7.64 -7.92 27.02
C VAL A 215 -9.01 -7.88 26.40
N SER A 216 -10.07 -7.98 27.21
CA SER A 216 -11.43 -7.86 26.71
C SER A 216 -12.28 -6.88 27.50
N LEU A 217 -13.17 -6.19 26.80
CA LEU A 217 -14.09 -5.20 27.36
C LEU A 217 -15.52 -5.61 27.01
N ARG A 218 -16.38 -5.78 28.01
CA ARG A 218 -17.77 -6.20 27.83
C ARG A 218 -18.73 -5.27 28.58
N PRO A 219 -19.76 -4.70 27.92
CA PRO A 219 -20.82 -3.99 28.60
C PRO A 219 -21.58 -4.96 29.51
N VAL A 220 -21.65 -4.63 30.79
CA VAL A 220 -22.41 -5.39 31.80
C VAL A 220 -23.71 -4.70 32.19
N GLU A 221 -23.81 -3.39 31.97
CA GLU A 221 -24.99 -2.57 32.23
C GLU A 221 -25.09 -1.45 31.18
N GLY A 222 -26.25 -0.81 31.08
CA GLY A 222 -26.50 0.34 30.20
C GLY A 222 -26.67 -0.03 28.72
N SER A 223 -26.55 0.97 27.86
CA SER A 223 -26.74 0.89 26.41
C SER A 223 -25.39 1.05 25.70
N TRP A 224 -25.35 1.67 24.52
CA TRP A 224 -24.23 1.57 23.61
C TRP A 224 -23.12 2.61 23.86
N ILE A 225 -21.94 2.30 23.32
CA ILE A 225 -20.82 3.25 23.13
C ILE A 225 -20.35 3.22 21.68
N VAL A 226 -19.75 4.32 21.24
CA VAL A 226 -19.07 4.41 19.94
C VAL A 226 -17.57 4.51 20.17
N ILE A 227 -16.85 3.50 19.73
CA ILE A 227 -15.41 3.34 19.95
C ILE A 227 -14.65 4.07 18.84
N ASN A 228 -13.59 4.78 19.24
CA ASN A 228 -12.57 5.30 18.34
C ASN A 228 -11.44 4.28 18.18
N LYS A 229 -10.83 3.90 19.32
CA LYS A 229 -9.74 2.92 19.35
C LYS A 229 -9.56 2.35 20.76
N VAL A 230 -8.91 1.20 20.83
CA VAL A 230 -8.41 0.60 22.07
C VAL A 230 -6.89 0.51 21.98
N GLU A 231 -6.21 0.91 23.04
CA GLU A 231 -4.76 0.88 23.14
C GLU A 231 -4.33 0.03 24.34
N VAL A 232 -3.39 -0.89 24.13
CA VAL A 232 -2.76 -1.69 25.17
C VAL A 232 -1.26 -1.39 25.14
N MET A 233 -0.74 -0.80 26.21
CA MET A 233 0.66 -0.41 26.34
C MET A 233 1.30 -1.13 27.53
N GLU A 234 2.35 -1.92 27.30
CA GLU A 234 3.13 -2.49 28.40
C GLU A 234 3.81 -1.40 29.22
N LEU A 235 3.71 -1.50 30.54
CA LEU A 235 4.43 -0.62 31.46
C LEU A 235 5.88 -1.10 31.63
N PRO A 236 6.85 -0.17 31.67
CA PRO A 236 8.24 -0.50 31.97
C PRO A 236 8.39 -1.08 33.37
N LEU A 237 9.43 -1.88 33.59
CA LEU A 237 9.67 -2.47 34.91
C LEU A 237 10.07 -1.38 35.93
N PRO A 238 9.79 -1.55 37.24
CA PRO A 238 10.06 -0.53 38.26
C PRO A 238 11.54 -0.10 38.35
N TRP A 239 12.46 -0.94 37.88
CA TRP A 239 13.89 -0.67 37.84
C TRP A 239 14.37 -0.10 36.49
N GLU A 240 13.49 0.29 35.56
CA GLU A 240 13.87 0.98 34.31
C GLU A 240 13.66 2.52 34.27
N PRO A 241 13.64 3.29 35.39
CA PRO A 241 13.24 4.70 35.36
C PRO A 241 14.19 5.60 34.55
N TRP A 242 15.46 5.21 34.35
CA TRP A 242 16.43 5.94 33.53
C TRP A 242 16.02 6.08 32.06
N ARG A 243 15.05 5.29 31.57
CA ARG A 243 14.54 5.42 30.19
C ARG A 243 13.60 6.59 29.96
N GLN A 244 12.93 7.09 31.00
CA GLN A 244 12.04 8.26 30.87
C GLN A 244 12.77 9.60 31.01
N VAL A 245 14.01 9.60 31.53
CA VAL A 245 14.66 10.83 32.03
C VAL A 245 15.79 11.35 31.14
N ALA A 246 16.20 10.65 30.08
CA ALA A 246 17.30 11.13 29.24
C ALA A 246 17.02 10.97 27.74
N PRO A 247 16.60 12.04 27.03
CA PRO A 247 16.62 12.02 25.57
C PRO A 247 18.05 11.76 25.07
N PRO A 248 18.23 11.19 23.85
CA PRO A 248 19.53 10.75 23.32
C PRO A 248 20.65 11.82 23.38
N TRP A 249 20.29 13.11 23.44
CA TRP A 249 21.21 14.24 23.60
C TRP A 249 22.02 14.20 24.91
N ASN A 250 21.46 13.65 26.00
CA ASN A 250 22.17 13.53 27.29
C ASN A 250 23.35 12.55 27.20
N TRP A 251 23.25 11.54 26.32
CA TRP A 251 24.35 10.61 26.05
C TRP A 251 25.42 11.24 25.17
N ILE A 252 25.05 12.09 24.22
CA ILE A 252 25.99 12.92 23.44
C ILE A 252 26.76 13.87 24.37
N LEU A 253 26.05 14.49 25.32
CA LEU A 253 26.66 15.32 26.36
C LEU A 253 27.61 14.53 27.26
N LEU A 254 27.25 13.31 27.66
CA LEU A 254 28.14 12.44 28.44
C LEU A 254 29.42 12.09 27.66
N TRP A 255 29.29 11.72 26.38
CA TRP A 255 30.44 11.46 25.50
C TRP A 255 31.28 12.71 25.27
N PHE A 256 30.65 13.88 25.11
CA PHE A 256 31.34 15.16 25.00
C PHE A 256 32.10 15.51 26.28
N CYS A 257 31.48 15.33 27.46
CA CYS A 257 32.12 15.54 28.76
C CYS A 257 33.31 14.59 28.97
N LEU A 258 33.16 13.30 28.63
CA LEU A 258 34.26 12.33 28.70
C LEU A 258 35.41 12.72 27.77
N ALA A 259 35.09 13.14 26.53
CA ALA A 259 36.08 13.63 25.57
C ALA A 259 36.84 14.86 26.10
N VAL A 260 36.12 15.83 26.69
CA VAL A 260 36.69 17.04 27.29
C VAL A 260 37.58 16.72 28.50
N ILE A 261 37.18 15.77 29.35
CA ILE A 261 37.98 15.32 30.50
C ILE A 261 39.29 14.66 30.03
N THR A 262 39.21 13.78 29.02
CA THR A 262 40.42 13.21 28.41
C THR A 262 41.30 14.28 27.75
N LEU A 263 40.70 15.33 27.17
CA LEU A 263 41.44 16.45 26.58
C LEU A 263 42.21 17.24 27.66
N ARG A 264 41.57 17.51 28.80
CA ARG A 264 42.15 18.29 29.91
C ARG A 264 43.31 17.57 30.58
N GLY A 265 43.23 16.25 30.73
CA GLY A 265 44.33 15.42 31.25
C GLY A 265 45.56 15.38 30.33
N ALA A 266 45.41 15.70 29.04
CA ALA A 266 46.46 15.59 28.04
C ALA A 266 47.25 16.89 27.77
N ILE A 267 46.76 18.05 28.22
CA ILE A 267 47.37 19.37 27.98
C ILE A 267 48.68 19.58 28.80
N GLY A 268 48.98 18.72 29.77
CA GLY A 268 50.13 18.87 30.68
C GLY A 268 51.47 18.23 30.28
N ALA A 269 51.66 17.65 29.09
CA ALA A 269 52.89 16.88 28.77
C ALA A 269 53.66 17.35 27.52
N PRO A 270 55.00 17.52 27.58
CA PRO A 270 55.81 17.93 26.43
C PRO A 270 56.25 16.74 25.55
N ARG A 271 56.00 16.83 24.24
CA ARG A 271 56.79 16.35 23.07
C ARG A 271 55.86 16.21 21.86
N ILE A 272 56.24 16.84 20.75
CA ILE A 272 55.46 17.07 19.52
C ILE A 272 54.85 15.80 18.89
N GLY A 273 55.47 14.63 19.08
CA GLY A 273 54.90 13.34 18.62
C GLY A 273 53.57 12.96 19.30
N ARG A 274 53.33 13.40 20.55
CA ARG A 274 52.04 13.20 21.22
C ARG A 274 50.93 14.09 20.65
N LYS A 275 51.25 15.30 20.19
CA LYS A 275 50.25 16.21 19.60
C LYS A 275 49.68 15.64 18.30
N LEU A 276 50.51 15.04 17.44
CA LEU A 276 50.08 14.36 16.22
C LEU A 276 49.27 13.08 16.52
N ALA A 277 49.73 12.25 17.46
CA ALA A 277 48.98 11.07 17.89
C ALA A 277 47.63 11.44 18.52
N MET A 278 47.56 12.55 19.26
CA MET A 278 46.32 13.07 19.83
C MET A 278 45.40 13.67 18.77
N PHE A 279 45.94 14.38 17.78
CA PHE A 279 45.14 14.89 16.67
C PHE A 279 44.52 13.73 15.88
N ALA A 280 45.31 12.69 15.59
CA ALA A 280 44.83 11.47 14.96
C ALA A 280 43.76 10.76 15.82
N MET A 281 43.96 10.66 17.14
CA MET A 281 42.98 10.07 18.04
C MET A 281 41.69 10.91 18.11
N MET A 282 41.77 12.23 18.11
CA MET A 282 40.61 13.13 18.08
C MET A 282 39.82 12.97 16.78
N TRP A 283 40.51 12.89 15.64
CA TRP A 283 39.86 12.62 14.35
C TRP A 283 39.24 11.22 14.30
N LEU A 284 39.85 10.21 14.90
CA LEU A 284 39.27 8.87 15.02
C LEU A 284 38.01 8.87 15.90
N VAL A 285 37.98 9.65 16.98
CA VAL A 285 36.78 9.81 17.83
C VAL A 285 35.67 10.55 17.09
N ILE A 286 35.99 11.64 16.39
CA ILE A 286 35.01 12.39 15.58
C ILE A 286 34.46 11.50 14.45
N LEU A 287 35.35 10.81 13.72
CA LEU A 287 34.95 9.89 12.66
C LEU A 287 34.10 8.74 13.21
N GLY A 288 34.48 8.18 14.37
CA GLY A 288 33.69 7.16 15.07
C GLY A 288 32.30 7.64 15.46
N ALA A 289 32.18 8.88 15.95
CA ALA A 289 30.90 9.49 16.30
C ALA A 289 30.02 9.75 15.07
N VAL A 290 30.62 10.22 13.96
CA VAL A 290 29.92 10.41 12.68
C VAL A 290 29.42 9.06 12.14
N VAL A 291 30.28 8.03 12.12
CA VAL A 291 29.89 6.69 11.67
C VAL A 291 28.80 6.10 12.56
N ALA A 292 28.92 6.22 13.89
CA ALA A 292 27.88 5.75 14.82
C ALA A 292 26.55 6.48 14.60
N THR A 293 26.58 7.78 14.34
CA THR A 293 25.37 8.58 14.03
C THR A 293 24.74 8.15 12.71
N LEU A 294 25.54 7.90 11.68
CA LEU A 294 25.06 7.40 10.39
C LEU A 294 24.49 5.99 10.52
N VAL A 295 25.11 5.10 11.30
CA VAL A 295 24.59 3.75 11.59
C VAL A 295 23.29 3.85 12.40
N ALA A 296 23.20 4.75 13.37
CA ALA A 296 21.99 4.98 14.14
C ALA A 296 20.86 5.56 13.27
N MET A 297 21.15 6.50 12.35
CA MET A 297 20.19 7.00 11.37
C MET A 297 19.77 5.90 10.40
N ALA A 298 20.69 5.08 9.91
CA ALA A 298 20.38 3.97 9.02
C ALA A 298 19.54 2.90 9.74
N ALA A 299 19.89 2.56 10.99
CA ALA A 299 19.11 1.67 11.83
C ALA A 299 17.75 2.26 12.19
N TYR A 300 17.65 3.59 12.40
CA TYR A 300 16.39 4.30 12.63
C TYR A 300 15.53 4.35 11.37
N VAL A 301 16.10 4.59 10.20
CA VAL A 301 15.37 4.55 8.92
C VAL A 301 14.96 3.12 8.60
N GLU A 302 15.82 2.13 8.83
CA GLU A 302 15.51 0.71 8.63
C GLU A 302 14.47 0.23 9.63
N THR A 303 14.57 0.59 10.91
CA THR A 303 13.53 0.28 11.88
C THR A 303 12.27 1.06 11.55
N ARG A 304 12.28 2.38 11.37
CA ARG A 304 11.09 3.15 10.98
C ARG A 304 10.45 2.64 9.70
N ASN A 305 11.24 2.31 8.68
CA ASN A 305 10.74 1.70 7.45
C ASN A 305 10.19 0.31 7.76
N ARG A 306 10.89 -0.53 8.52
CA ARG A 306 10.34 -1.78 9.04
C ARG A 306 9.09 -1.55 9.85
N TRP A 307 8.92 -0.51 10.66
CA TRP A 307 7.72 -0.23 11.43
C TRP A 307 6.57 0.22 10.52
N MET A 308 6.85 1.05 9.52
CA MET A 308 5.91 1.38 8.44
C MET A 308 5.64 0.21 7.49
N VAL A 309 6.51 -0.81 7.51
CA VAL A 309 6.47 -2.04 6.72
C VAL A 309 6.29 -3.26 7.65
N THR A 310 5.89 -3.10 8.91
CA THR A 310 5.59 -4.19 9.90
C THR A 310 4.25 -3.95 10.56
N ASP A 311 3.67 -2.76 10.35
CA ASP A 311 2.25 -2.66 10.00
C ASP A 311 1.91 -3.44 8.69
N GLU A 312 2.88 -4.16 8.12
CA GLU A 312 2.68 -5.38 7.37
C GLU A 312 1.91 -6.48 8.11
N SER A 313 1.49 -6.43 9.38
CA SER A 313 0.39 -7.35 9.78
C SER A 313 -0.97 -6.88 9.24
N ASN A 314 -1.12 -5.58 8.99
CA ASN A 314 -2.24 -4.99 8.26
C ASN A 314 -1.97 -4.89 6.75
N PHE A 315 -0.71 -5.03 6.32
CA PHE A 315 -0.29 -5.00 4.90
C PHE A 315 0.20 -6.36 4.34
N ARG A 316 0.52 -7.37 5.16
CA ARG A 316 0.74 -8.81 4.80
C ARG A 316 -0.56 -9.57 4.76
N SER A 317 -1.52 -8.91 4.15
CA SER A 317 -2.46 -9.59 3.31
C SER A 317 -2.50 -8.86 1.96
N PRO A 318 -1.50 -9.07 1.08
CA PRO A 318 -1.81 -9.16 -0.34
C PRO A 318 -2.86 -10.25 -0.60
N GLN A 319 -3.08 -11.16 0.36
CA GLN A 319 -4.26 -12.05 0.45
C GLN A 319 -5.60 -11.33 0.74
N MET A 320 -5.62 -10.03 1.11
CA MET A 320 -6.84 -9.22 1.26
C MET A 320 -7.09 -8.31 0.05
N PHE A 321 -6.54 -8.62 -1.12
CA PHE A 321 -6.90 -7.84 -2.30
C PHE A 321 -8.37 -8.11 -2.71
N TYR A 322 -8.82 -9.34 -2.61
CA TYR A 322 -10.07 -9.79 -3.20
C TYR A 322 -10.49 -11.06 -2.47
N GLY A 323 -11.10 -10.93 -1.29
CA GLY A 323 -11.70 -12.06 -0.55
C GLY A 323 -13.22 -12.19 -0.65
N SER A 324 -13.92 -12.08 -1.77
CA SER A 324 -13.67 -11.51 -3.09
C SER A 324 -15.00 -10.88 -3.46
N LYS A 325 -15.08 -9.54 -3.42
CA LYS A 325 -16.29 -8.85 -3.91
C LYS A 325 -16.51 -9.08 -5.40
N PHE A 326 -15.63 -9.84 -6.05
CA PHE A 326 -15.77 -10.32 -7.41
C PHE A 326 -15.78 -11.84 -7.40
N ILE A 327 -16.57 -12.39 -8.31
CA ILE A 327 -16.60 -13.82 -8.61
C ILE A 327 -16.45 -14.02 -10.10
N HIS A 328 -15.99 -15.20 -10.49
CA HIS A 328 -15.96 -15.60 -11.88
C HIS A 328 -17.37 -15.56 -12.49
N ASN A 329 -17.45 -15.11 -13.75
CA ASN A 329 -18.65 -15.07 -14.56
C ASN A 329 -18.34 -15.64 -15.94
N ALA A 330 -19.04 -16.71 -16.34
CA ALA A 330 -18.74 -17.38 -17.61
C ALA A 330 -18.98 -16.52 -18.87
N GLU A 331 -19.89 -15.55 -18.78
CA GLU A 331 -20.23 -14.65 -19.89
C GLU A 331 -19.32 -13.42 -19.94
N GLN A 332 -18.88 -12.92 -18.79
CA GLN A 332 -18.21 -11.62 -18.67
C GLN A 332 -16.76 -11.72 -18.14
N GLY A 333 -16.29 -12.92 -17.80
CA GLY A 333 -15.04 -13.13 -17.07
C GLY A 333 -15.22 -13.05 -15.56
N TRP A 334 -15.61 -11.88 -15.07
CA TRP A 334 -15.92 -11.66 -13.67
C TRP A 334 -17.11 -10.72 -13.48
N THR A 335 -17.71 -10.76 -12.30
CA THR A 335 -18.77 -9.85 -11.85
C THR A 335 -18.59 -9.59 -10.36
N LEU A 336 -19.37 -8.68 -9.77
CA LEU A 336 -19.34 -8.53 -8.32
C LEU A 336 -20.06 -9.70 -7.64
N LEU A 337 -19.60 -10.10 -6.45
CA LEU A 337 -20.19 -11.17 -5.64
C LEU A 337 -21.65 -10.81 -5.30
N PRO A 338 -22.64 -11.57 -5.82
CA PRO A 338 -24.05 -11.30 -5.55
C PRO A 338 -24.36 -11.28 -4.06
N GLY A 339 -25.18 -10.31 -3.63
CA GLY A 339 -25.56 -10.14 -2.23
C GLY A 339 -24.41 -9.66 -1.33
N PHE A 340 -23.26 -9.29 -1.88
CA PHE A 340 -22.14 -8.81 -1.08
C PHE A 340 -22.51 -7.51 -0.36
N VAL A 341 -22.38 -7.55 0.96
CA VAL A 341 -22.50 -6.41 1.85
C VAL A 341 -21.23 -6.35 2.66
N GLY A 342 -20.45 -5.28 2.49
CA GLY A 342 -19.15 -5.19 3.12
C GLY A 342 -18.60 -3.79 3.22
N ARG A 343 -17.45 -3.70 3.88
CA ARG A 343 -16.67 -2.48 4.00
C ARG A 343 -15.45 -2.59 3.11
N THR A 344 -15.14 -1.56 2.34
CA THR A 344 -13.85 -1.47 1.64
C THR A 344 -13.11 -0.24 2.13
N ILE A 345 -11.78 -0.35 2.18
CA ILE A 345 -10.93 0.76 2.60
C ILE A 345 -10.67 1.66 1.38
N SER A 346 -10.97 2.95 1.49
CA SER A 346 -10.57 3.97 0.52
C SER A 346 -9.34 4.70 1.05
N SER A 347 -8.22 4.56 0.33
CA SER A 347 -7.01 5.36 0.55
C SER A 347 -7.23 6.74 -0.06
N GLY A 348 -7.95 7.62 0.62
CA GLY A 348 -8.16 8.98 0.14
C GLY A 348 -9.35 9.73 0.71
N THR A 349 -10.27 9.05 1.39
CA THR A 349 -11.39 9.70 2.11
C THR A 349 -11.02 10.00 3.56
N ALA A 350 -11.62 11.04 4.13
CA ALA A 350 -11.53 11.34 5.56
C ALA A 350 -12.14 10.22 6.44
N ASP A 351 -13.06 9.43 5.87
CA ASP A 351 -13.50 8.16 6.44
C ASP A 351 -12.98 7.00 5.57
N PRO A 352 -11.93 6.27 6.02
CA PRO A 352 -11.34 5.23 5.19
C PRO A 352 -12.30 4.07 4.94
N VAL A 353 -13.42 3.97 5.66
CA VAL A 353 -14.35 2.83 5.54
C VAL A 353 -15.60 3.25 4.76
N ILE A 354 -15.71 2.77 3.52
CA ILE A 354 -16.94 2.95 2.73
C ILE A 354 -17.81 1.70 2.77
N PHE A 355 -19.12 1.89 2.84
CA PHE A 355 -20.09 0.80 2.78
C PHE A 355 -20.38 0.43 1.33
N TYR A 356 -20.24 -0.85 1.01
CA TYR A 356 -20.33 -1.38 -0.34
C TYR A 356 -21.44 -2.44 -0.38
N LYS A 357 -22.41 -2.28 -1.29
CA LYS A 357 -23.54 -3.20 -1.48
C LYS A 357 -23.63 -3.66 -2.92
N VAL A 358 -23.89 -4.95 -3.09
CA VAL A 358 -24.10 -5.61 -4.37
C VAL A 358 -25.41 -6.38 -4.29
N ASN A 359 -26.30 -6.19 -5.26
CA ASN A 359 -27.55 -6.93 -5.35
C ASN A 359 -27.32 -8.41 -5.75
N ASN A 360 -28.38 -9.20 -5.83
CA ASN A 360 -28.25 -10.62 -6.19
C ASN A 360 -27.90 -10.86 -7.66
N GLN A 361 -27.80 -9.80 -8.45
CA GLN A 361 -27.40 -9.85 -9.85
C GLN A 361 -25.92 -9.52 -10.07
N GLY A 362 -25.17 -9.23 -9.00
CA GLY A 362 -23.74 -8.92 -9.09
C GLY A 362 -23.45 -7.46 -9.47
N TYR A 363 -24.33 -6.54 -9.13
CA TYR A 363 -24.19 -5.11 -9.42
C TYR A 363 -24.49 -4.23 -8.21
N ARG A 364 -23.91 -3.03 -8.15
CA ARG A 364 -24.23 -2.09 -7.08
C ARG A 364 -25.66 -1.55 -7.26
N SER A 365 -26.38 -1.41 -6.15
CA SER A 365 -27.76 -0.92 -6.16
C SER A 365 -28.04 -0.02 -4.95
N LEU A 366 -28.84 1.03 -5.18
CA LEU A 366 -29.42 1.85 -4.10
C LEU A 366 -30.61 1.16 -3.42
N ALA A 367 -31.28 0.24 -4.10
CA ALA A 367 -32.40 -0.51 -3.53
C ALA A 367 -31.86 -1.65 -2.67
N TYR A 368 -32.55 -1.91 -1.55
CA TYR A 368 -32.29 -3.06 -0.67
C TYR A 368 -32.86 -4.38 -1.25
N GLU A 369 -33.62 -4.29 -2.34
CA GLU A 369 -34.37 -5.40 -2.92
C GLU A 369 -33.46 -6.33 -3.71
N ASP A 370 -33.82 -7.61 -3.70
CA ASP A 370 -33.09 -8.71 -4.33
C ASP A 370 -32.88 -8.51 -5.85
N ASP A 371 -33.80 -7.78 -6.50
CA ASP A 371 -33.78 -7.50 -7.92
C ASP A 371 -33.81 -6.00 -8.22
N PHE A 372 -33.30 -5.67 -9.41
CA PHE A 372 -33.47 -4.35 -10.00
C PHE A 372 -34.97 -4.03 -10.18
N PRO A 373 -35.42 -2.80 -9.89
CA PRO A 373 -36.77 -2.37 -10.25
C PRO A 373 -37.03 -2.62 -11.74
N ALA A 374 -38.27 -2.93 -12.12
CA ALA A 374 -38.58 -3.17 -13.54
C ALA A 374 -38.40 -1.91 -14.41
N LYS A 375 -38.62 -0.73 -13.82
CA LYS A 375 -38.56 0.57 -14.50
C LYS A 375 -37.49 1.46 -13.89
N GLY A 376 -36.65 2.02 -14.76
CA GLY A 376 -35.67 3.03 -14.40
C GLY A 376 -35.55 4.09 -15.48
N LYS A 377 -34.78 5.13 -15.19
CA LYS A 377 -34.52 6.25 -16.11
C LYS A 377 -33.36 5.94 -17.04
N VAL A 378 -32.25 5.49 -16.47
CA VAL A 378 -30.96 5.36 -17.16
C VAL A 378 -30.29 4.04 -16.81
N MET A 379 -29.73 3.38 -17.81
CA MET A 379 -28.76 2.29 -17.68
C MET A 379 -27.35 2.89 -17.77
N VAL A 380 -26.55 2.80 -16.70
CA VAL A 380 -25.15 3.25 -16.71
C VAL A 380 -24.23 2.04 -16.85
N LEU A 381 -23.44 2.02 -17.92
CA LEU A 381 -22.41 1.03 -18.23
C LEU A 381 -21.03 1.64 -17.95
N GLY A 382 -20.04 0.79 -17.70
CA GLY A 382 -18.64 1.19 -17.60
C GLY A 382 -17.84 0.24 -16.73
N ASP A 383 -16.67 0.72 -16.33
CA ASP A 383 -15.70 0.00 -15.53
C ASP A 383 -15.80 0.35 -14.02
N SER A 384 -14.66 0.50 -13.35
CA SER A 384 -14.57 0.93 -11.96
C SER A 384 -15.11 2.34 -11.70
N PHE A 385 -15.19 3.23 -12.69
CA PHE A 385 -15.79 4.56 -12.53
C PHE A 385 -17.32 4.48 -12.46
N ALA A 386 -17.95 3.70 -13.34
CA ALA A 386 -19.39 3.44 -13.26
C ALA A 386 -19.72 2.68 -11.97
N GLN A 387 -18.90 1.69 -11.61
CA GLN A 387 -19.01 0.96 -10.34
C GLN A 387 -18.87 1.90 -9.13
N GLY A 388 -18.20 3.05 -9.27
CA GLY A 388 -17.86 3.94 -8.16
C GLY A 388 -16.87 3.30 -7.19
N ALA A 389 -15.78 2.74 -7.71
CA ALA A 389 -14.68 2.26 -6.87
C ALA A 389 -14.28 3.35 -5.85
N PHE A 390 -14.08 2.94 -4.60
CA PHE A 390 -13.74 3.83 -3.47
C PHE A 390 -14.80 4.85 -3.06
N LEU A 391 -16.01 4.81 -3.66
CA LEU A 391 -17.15 5.65 -3.28
C LEU A 391 -18.18 4.87 -2.44
N ALA A 392 -18.78 5.53 -1.46
CA ALA A 392 -19.97 5.00 -0.79
C ALA A 392 -21.13 4.83 -1.79
N GLN A 393 -22.13 4.04 -1.41
CA GLN A 393 -23.24 3.66 -2.31
C GLN A 393 -23.98 4.88 -2.88
N GLU A 394 -24.19 5.89 -2.04
CA GLU A 394 -24.92 7.12 -2.33
C GLU A 394 -24.06 8.15 -3.09
N GLU A 395 -22.74 7.95 -3.13
CA GLU A 395 -21.77 8.87 -3.75
C GLU A 395 -21.44 8.48 -5.19
N THR A 396 -21.87 7.30 -5.64
CA THR A 396 -21.63 6.83 -7.01
C THR A 396 -22.31 7.73 -8.04
N ILE A 397 -21.75 7.83 -9.26
CA ILE A 397 -22.34 8.60 -10.37
C ILE A 397 -23.82 8.19 -10.60
N PRO A 398 -24.16 6.89 -10.70
CA PRO A 398 -25.57 6.45 -10.79
C PRO A 398 -26.45 6.92 -9.63
N ALA A 399 -25.94 6.95 -8.41
CA ALA A 399 -26.71 7.40 -7.25
C ALA A 399 -27.00 8.90 -7.29
N VAL A 400 -25.99 9.71 -7.64
CA VAL A 400 -26.14 11.15 -7.85
C VAL A 400 -27.17 11.43 -8.95
N MET A 401 -27.06 10.72 -10.09
CA MET A 401 -28.03 10.83 -11.19
C MET A 401 -29.45 10.43 -10.75
N SER A 402 -29.59 9.37 -9.96
CA SER A 402 -30.91 8.91 -9.47
C SER A 402 -31.59 9.98 -8.61
N ALA A 403 -30.83 10.59 -7.68
CA ALA A 403 -31.32 11.69 -6.85
C ALA A 403 -31.70 12.92 -7.68
N ARG A 404 -30.92 13.27 -8.70
CA ARG A 404 -31.18 14.41 -9.60
C ARG A 404 -32.38 14.15 -10.52
N LEU A 405 -32.48 12.98 -11.13
CA LEU A 405 -33.50 12.69 -12.15
C LEU A 405 -34.86 12.27 -11.57
N GLY A 406 -34.94 12.01 -10.25
CA GLY A 406 -36.18 11.58 -9.61
C GLY A 406 -36.64 10.20 -10.11
N GLY A 407 -35.71 9.26 -10.22
CA GLY A 407 -36.00 7.90 -10.68
C GLY A 407 -34.80 6.98 -10.58
N TYR A 408 -35.03 5.67 -10.67
CA TYR A 408 -33.97 4.68 -10.50
C TYR A 408 -32.97 4.73 -11.66
N VAL A 409 -31.67 4.69 -11.35
CA VAL A 409 -30.59 4.60 -12.33
C VAL A 409 -29.82 3.31 -12.06
N TYR A 410 -29.75 2.44 -13.06
CA TYR A 410 -29.06 1.16 -12.94
C TYR A 410 -27.55 1.38 -13.04
N ASN A 411 -26.80 0.81 -12.09
CA ASN A 411 -25.35 0.78 -12.11
C ASN A 411 -24.89 -0.60 -12.59
N PHE A 412 -24.49 -0.70 -13.86
CA PHE A 412 -23.91 -1.91 -14.43
C PHE A 412 -22.39 -1.83 -14.56
N GLY A 413 -21.74 -0.96 -13.77
CA GLY A 413 -20.30 -0.82 -13.74
C GLY A 413 -19.62 -1.94 -12.97
N VAL A 414 -18.53 -2.48 -13.51
CA VAL A 414 -17.71 -3.50 -12.85
C VAL A 414 -16.22 -3.18 -13.09
N GLY A 415 -15.45 -3.16 -12.01
CA GLY A 415 -14.05 -2.76 -12.04
C GLY A 415 -13.21 -3.60 -13.01
N GLY A 416 -12.42 -2.90 -13.83
CA GLY A 416 -11.51 -3.50 -14.80
C GLY A 416 -12.16 -4.00 -16.09
N PHE A 417 -13.47 -3.76 -16.28
CA PHE A 417 -14.09 -4.07 -17.57
C PHE A 417 -13.44 -3.26 -18.69
N SER A 418 -13.40 -3.86 -19.88
CA SER A 418 -13.18 -3.16 -21.14
C SER A 418 -14.48 -3.10 -21.95
N THR A 419 -14.46 -2.35 -23.05
CA THR A 419 -15.68 -2.03 -23.83
C THR A 419 -16.43 -3.25 -24.38
N ASP A 420 -15.77 -4.37 -24.61
CA ASP A 420 -16.39 -5.65 -25.00
C ASP A 420 -17.19 -6.31 -23.84
N GLN A 421 -16.70 -6.21 -22.60
CA GLN A 421 -17.44 -6.65 -21.41
C GLN A 421 -18.61 -5.72 -21.11
N GLU A 422 -18.46 -4.41 -21.35
CA GLU A 422 -19.55 -3.44 -21.26
C GLU A 422 -20.65 -3.72 -22.30
N TYR A 423 -20.28 -4.03 -23.55
CA TYR A 423 -21.22 -4.47 -24.58
C TYR A 423 -21.94 -5.77 -24.18
N THR A 424 -21.20 -6.76 -23.68
CA THR A 424 -21.79 -8.03 -23.22
C THR A 424 -22.77 -7.80 -22.06
N THR A 425 -22.42 -6.90 -21.15
CA THR A 425 -23.29 -6.45 -20.04
C THR A 425 -24.54 -5.77 -20.55
N PHE A 426 -24.40 -4.87 -21.53
CA PHE A 426 -25.52 -4.21 -22.18
C PHE A 426 -26.47 -5.24 -22.81
N MET A 427 -25.97 -6.17 -23.63
CA MET A 427 -26.80 -7.16 -24.30
C MET A 427 -27.53 -8.09 -23.31
N LYS A 428 -26.90 -8.41 -22.18
CA LYS A 428 -27.49 -9.20 -21.10
C LYS A 428 -28.69 -8.50 -20.44
N TRP A 429 -28.60 -7.18 -20.25
CA TRP A 429 -29.56 -6.43 -19.43
C TRP A 429 -30.54 -5.58 -20.20
N VAL A 430 -30.22 -5.19 -21.43
CA VAL A 430 -31.02 -4.23 -22.21
C VAL A 430 -32.47 -4.69 -22.29
N ASP A 431 -32.75 -5.96 -22.60
CA ASP A 431 -34.14 -6.45 -22.69
C ASP A 431 -34.79 -6.80 -21.34
N ARG A 432 -34.03 -6.74 -20.23
CA ARG A 432 -34.49 -7.09 -18.88
C ARG A 432 -34.88 -5.88 -18.02
N VAL A 433 -34.37 -4.69 -18.35
CA VAL A 433 -34.73 -3.44 -17.66
C VAL A 433 -35.35 -2.45 -18.63
N ASP A 434 -36.40 -1.76 -18.18
CA ASP A 434 -37.04 -0.67 -18.93
C ASP A 434 -36.33 0.65 -18.61
N THR A 435 -35.55 1.17 -19.58
CA THR A 435 -34.88 2.47 -19.51
C THR A 435 -35.12 3.31 -20.75
N GLN A 436 -35.12 4.63 -20.57
CA GLN A 436 -35.18 5.59 -21.68
C GLN A 436 -33.78 5.92 -22.23
N TRP A 437 -32.78 5.86 -21.36
CA TRP A 437 -31.41 6.25 -21.64
C TRP A 437 -30.43 5.12 -21.34
N VAL A 438 -29.35 5.09 -22.10
CA VAL A 438 -28.15 4.29 -21.88
C VAL A 438 -26.95 5.25 -21.90
N ALA A 439 -26.17 5.26 -20.82
CA ALA A 439 -24.96 6.06 -20.69
C ALA A 439 -23.77 5.12 -20.48
N LEU A 440 -22.69 5.28 -21.24
CA LEU A 440 -21.45 4.53 -21.05
C LEU A 440 -20.37 5.48 -20.52
N LEU A 441 -19.81 5.19 -19.35
CA LEU A 441 -18.68 5.94 -18.80
C LEU A 441 -17.40 5.33 -19.35
N PHE A 442 -16.69 6.08 -20.19
CA PHE A 442 -15.51 5.62 -20.91
C PHE A 442 -14.23 6.14 -20.25
N PHE A 443 -13.36 5.24 -19.79
CA PHE A 443 -12.03 5.54 -19.29
C PHE A 443 -10.94 4.88 -20.13
N ALA A 444 -9.68 5.27 -19.90
CA ALA A 444 -8.56 4.87 -20.74
C ALA A 444 -8.29 3.35 -20.73
N ASN A 445 -8.57 2.64 -19.65
CA ASN A 445 -8.45 1.18 -19.60
C ASN A 445 -9.47 0.46 -20.51
N ASP A 446 -10.53 1.11 -20.96
CA ASP A 446 -11.61 0.43 -21.68
C ASP A 446 -11.20 -0.07 -23.07
N ILE A 447 -10.07 0.44 -23.58
CA ILE A 447 -9.45 -0.04 -24.83
C ILE A 447 -8.43 -1.15 -24.60
N LEU A 448 -8.09 -1.46 -23.35
CA LEU A 448 -7.17 -2.54 -23.01
C LEU A 448 -7.88 -3.89 -23.08
N PHE A 449 -7.11 -4.94 -23.35
CA PHE A 449 -7.57 -6.34 -23.29
C PHE A 449 -8.68 -6.74 -24.29
N LEU A 450 -9.07 -5.89 -25.25
CA LEU A 450 -10.11 -6.20 -26.25
C LEU A 450 -9.80 -7.44 -27.10
N GLU A 451 -8.52 -7.68 -27.40
CA GLU A 451 -8.05 -8.83 -28.18
C GLU A 451 -7.54 -9.98 -27.28
N SER A 452 -7.77 -9.92 -25.97
CA SER A 452 -7.22 -10.85 -24.97
C SER A 452 -8.33 -11.58 -24.20
N ASN A 453 -8.15 -12.89 -23.97
CA ASN A 453 -8.97 -13.65 -23.02
C ASN A 453 -8.58 -13.38 -21.56
N LEU A 454 -7.61 -12.49 -21.32
CA LEU A 454 -7.12 -12.11 -20.00
C LEU A 454 -7.23 -10.59 -19.84
N GLY A 455 -7.91 -10.15 -18.78
CA GLY A 455 -7.99 -8.76 -18.35
C GLY A 455 -7.66 -8.67 -16.87
N HIS A 456 -6.69 -7.83 -16.49
CA HIS A 456 -6.24 -7.71 -15.09
C HIS A 456 -5.91 -9.04 -14.40
N THR A 457 -5.33 -10.00 -15.14
CA THR A 457 -5.04 -11.39 -14.70
C THR A 457 -6.25 -12.30 -14.52
N PHE A 458 -7.47 -11.82 -14.78
CA PHE A 458 -8.68 -12.64 -14.80
C PHE A 458 -8.99 -13.08 -16.22
N GLU A 459 -9.46 -14.30 -16.38
CA GLU A 459 -10.03 -14.69 -17.66
C GLU A 459 -11.32 -13.95 -17.95
N LYS A 460 -11.54 -13.69 -19.22
CA LYS A 460 -12.73 -13.05 -19.76
C LYS A 460 -13.06 -13.62 -21.13
N SER A 461 -14.35 -13.57 -21.44
CA SER A 461 -14.79 -13.73 -22.81
C SER A 461 -14.23 -12.61 -23.68
N ARG A 462 -14.06 -12.86 -24.97
CA ARG A 462 -13.76 -11.81 -25.95
C ARG A 462 -14.47 -12.08 -27.26
N TYR A 463 -14.75 -11.04 -28.02
CA TYR A 463 -15.23 -11.21 -29.39
C TYR A 463 -14.07 -11.54 -30.33
N VAL A 464 -14.36 -12.27 -31.40
CA VAL A 464 -13.40 -12.48 -32.48
C VAL A 464 -13.15 -11.14 -33.17
N ILE A 465 -11.87 -10.78 -33.32
CA ILE A 465 -11.44 -9.58 -34.02
C ILE A 465 -10.52 -10.02 -35.15
N GLU A 466 -10.96 -9.82 -36.39
CA GLU A 466 -10.24 -10.18 -37.61
C GLU A 466 -9.99 -8.89 -38.40
N ASP A 467 -8.73 -8.60 -38.72
CA ASP A 467 -8.32 -7.37 -39.43
C ASP A 467 -8.85 -6.06 -38.81
N GLY A 468 -8.97 -6.04 -37.48
CA GLY A 468 -9.47 -4.89 -36.73
C GLY A 468 -10.99 -4.68 -36.81
N GLN A 469 -11.73 -5.65 -37.34
CA GLN A 469 -13.19 -5.67 -37.34
C GLN A 469 -13.70 -6.64 -36.28
N VAL A 470 -14.71 -6.22 -35.50
CA VAL A 470 -15.34 -7.05 -34.47
C VAL A 470 -16.43 -7.91 -35.09
N ASP A 471 -16.34 -9.23 -34.90
CA ASP A 471 -17.42 -10.16 -35.19
C ASP A 471 -18.32 -10.31 -33.95
N PHE A 472 -19.41 -9.53 -33.93
CA PHE A 472 -20.37 -9.51 -32.83
C PHE A 472 -21.18 -10.81 -32.67
N ASP A 473 -21.15 -11.70 -33.65
CA ASP A 473 -21.83 -12.99 -33.61
C ASP A 473 -20.91 -14.11 -33.05
N ARG A 474 -19.61 -13.84 -32.91
CA ARG A 474 -18.60 -14.79 -32.43
C ARG A 474 -17.96 -14.33 -31.11
N LEU A 475 -18.65 -14.60 -30.01
CA LEU A 475 -18.10 -14.52 -28.66
C LEU A 475 -17.33 -15.80 -28.31
N ILE A 476 -16.04 -15.66 -27.98
CA ILE A 476 -15.24 -16.73 -27.38
C ILE A 476 -15.51 -16.68 -25.86
N PRO A 477 -16.13 -17.72 -25.27
CA PRO A 477 -16.41 -17.73 -23.84
C PRO A 477 -15.12 -17.91 -23.01
N VAL A 478 -15.24 -17.69 -21.70
CA VAL A 478 -14.18 -18.03 -20.74
C VAL A 478 -13.90 -19.55 -20.79
N ASP A 479 -12.63 -19.97 -20.65
CA ASP A 479 -12.29 -21.39 -20.64
C ASP A 479 -12.76 -22.02 -19.32
N PRO A 480 -13.74 -22.95 -19.34
CA PRO A 480 -14.25 -23.56 -18.11
C PRO A 480 -13.21 -24.40 -17.37
N ASP A 481 -12.14 -24.86 -18.03
CA ASP A 481 -11.07 -25.63 -17.40
C ASP A 481 -10.01 -24.76 -16.72
N TYR A 482 -9.97 -23.46 -17.02
CA TYR A 482 -9.15 -22.50 -16.29
C TYR A 482 -9.65 -22.32 -14.84
N VAL A 483 -10.96 -22.18 -14.66
CA VAL A 483 -11.61 -22.03 -13.35
C VAL A 483 -11.28 -23.21 -12.42
N LYS A 484 -11.11 -24.42 -12.96
CA LYS A 484 -10.73 -25.60 -12.18
C LYS A 484 -9.26 -25.61 -11.76
N LYS A 485 -8.36 -25.01 -12.53
CA LYS A 485 -6.93 -24.96 -12.22
C LYS A 485 -6.60 -23.93 -11.14
N GLU A 486 -7.42 -22.89 -10.98
CA GLU A 486 -7.18 -21.80 -10.03
C GLU A 486 -7.78 -21.97 -8.63
N ASN A 487 -8.72 -22.91 -8.41
CA ASN A 487 -9.09 -23.28 -7.04
C ASN A 487 -7.90 -23.86 -6.23
N ASP A 488 -6.82 -24.28 -6.90
CA ASP A 488 -5.54 -24.68 -6.31
C ASP A 488 -4.44 -23.60 -6.36
N PHE A 489 -4.68 -22.44 -6.98
CA PHE A 489 -3.66 -21.41 -7.18
C PHE A 489 -3.98 -20.10 -6.46
N VAL A 490 -3.32 -19.99 -5.30
CA VAL A 490 -2.91 -18.76 -4.62
C VAL A 490 -2.52 -17.67 -5.63
N TYR A 491 -3.43 -16.72 -5.82
CA TYR A 491 -3.12 -15.39 -6.37
C TYR A 491 -1.90 -14.82 -5.62
N LEU A 492 -0.93 -14.27 -6.38
CA LEU A 492 0.31 -13.59 -5.95
C LEU A 492 1.64 -14.35 -5.88
N LYS A 493 1.76 -15.63 -6.26
CA LYS A 493 3.13 -16.19 -6.36
C LYS A 493 3.86 -15.73 -7.63
N ILE A 494 3.24 -15.76 -8.81
CA ILE A 494 4.00 -15.70 -10.07
C ILE A 494 4.32 -14.28 -10.57
N GLU A 495 3.50 -13.27 -10.29
CA GLU A 495 3.78 -11.89 -10.75
C GLU A 495 4.58 -11.07 -9.73
N MET A 496 4.39 -11.34 -8.42
CA MET A 496 5.35 -10.91 -7.41
C MET A 496 6.67 -11.65 -7.58
N GLU A 497 6.71 -12.97 -7.83
CA GLU A 497 7.98 -13.65 -8.10
C GLU A 497 8.62 -13.21 -9.41
N LYS A 498 7.91 -12.89 -10.49
CA LYS A 498 8.57 -12.36 -11.71
C LYS A 498 9.00 -10.91 -11.56
N THR A 499 8.26 -10.09 -10.82
CA THR A 499 8.70 -8.72 -10.48
C THR A 499 9.88 -8.77 -9.50
N PHE A 500 9.88 -9.69 -8.53
CA PHE A 500 11.02 -9.96 -7.63
C PHE A 500 12.17 -10.68 -8.34
N CYS A 501 11.92 -11.53 -9.34
CA CYS A 501 12.95 -12.24 -10.11
C CYS A 501 13.61 -11.29 -11.11
N CYS A 502 12.89 -10.29 -11.63
CA CYS A 502 13.49 -9.17 -12.36
C CYS A 502 14.22 -8.17 -11.42
N PHE A 503 13.81 -8.05 -10.15
CA PHE A 503 14.57 -7.29 -9.14
C PHE A 503 15.84 -8.01 -8.66
N THR A 504 15.86 -9.35 -8.69
CA THR A 504 17.02 -10.16 -8.26
C THR A 504 17.93 -10.58 -9.41
N LYS A 505 17.46 -10.61 -10.67
CA LYS A 505 18.34 -10.87 -11.83
C LYS A 505 19.01 -9.62 -12.40
N LYS A 506 18.48 -8.43 -12.14
CA LYS A 506 19.19 -7.16 -12.38
C LYS A 506 19.76 -6.65 -11.07
N GLU A 507 20.65 -7.45 -10.49
CA GLU A 507 21.46 -7.12 -9.31
C GLU A 507 22.22 -5.81 -9.54
N VAL A 508 21.58 -4.71 -9.15
CA VAL A 508 22.26 -3.75 -8.33
C VAL A 508 21.67 -3.97 -6.95
N SER A 509 22.34 -4.78 -6.14
CA SER A 509 22.01 -4.94 -4.74
C SER A 509 21.79 -3.55 -4.11
N ILE A 510 20.89 -3.45 -3.14
CA ILE A 510 20.70 -2.20 -2.39
C ILE A 510 22.06 -1.69 -1.88
N THR A 511 22.96 -2.60 -1.51
CA THR A 511 24.36 -2.30 -1.19
C THR A 511 25.16 -1.69 -2.35
N GLY A 512 24.93 -2.10 -3.60
CA GLY A 512 25.50 -1.51 -4.82
C GLY A 512 24.94 -0.13 -5.18
N ARG A 513 23.64 0.13 -4.91
CA ARG A 513 23.07 1.48 -5.08
C ARG A 513 23.60 2.42 -4.00
N ILE A 514 23.62 1.95 -2.75
CA ILE A 514 24.15 2.68 -1.61
C ILE A 514 25.64 2.94 -1.81
N SER A 515 26.44 1.95 -2.22
CA SER A 515 27.88 2.12 -2.42
C SER A 515 28.18 3.09 -3.57
N ARG A 516 27.46 3.03 -4.69
CA ARG A 516 27.62 4.01 -5.78
C ARG A 516 27.21 5.42 -5.37
N LYS A 517 26.16 5.57 -4.56
CA LYS A 517 25.75 6.87 -4.03
C LYS A 517 26.73 7.41 -3.01
N ILE A 518 27.25 6.57 -2.12
CA ILE A 518 28.33 6.93 -1.21
C ILE A 518 29.57 7.34 -2.01
N LEU A 519 29.99 6.56 -3.02
CA LEU A 519 31.11 6.92 -3.89
C LEU A 519 30.88 8.24 -4.64
N GLN A 520 29.66 8.51 -5.11
CA GLN A 520 29.28 9.78 -5.73
C GLN A 520 29.36 10.96 -4.73
N TYR A 521 28.92 10.77 -3.48
CA TYR A 521 29.06 11.81 -2.46
C TYR A 521 30.51 12.00 -2.04
N LEU A 522 31.29 10.93 -1.94
CA LEU A 522 32.72 10.97 -1.63
C LEU A 522 33.50 11.69 -2.74
N SER A 523 33.15 11.52 -4.02
CA SER A 523 33.78 12.26 -5.12
C SER A 523 33.50 13.77 -5.06
N HIS A 524 32.38 14.19 -4.45
CA HIS A 524 32.02 15.60 -4.30
C HIS A 524 32.41 16.20 -2.94
N LEU A 525 33.15 15.49 -2.09
CA LEU A 525 33.58 16.01 -0.78
C LEU A 525 34.42 17.29 -0.86
N HIS A 526 35.12 17.50 -1.97
CA HIS A 526 35.93 18.71 -2.21
C HIS A 526 35.10 19.87 -2.82
N TYR A 527 33.84 19.61 -3.19
CA TYR A 527 32.93 20.55 -3.88
C TYR A 527 31.59 20.63 -3.12
N PRO A 528 31.52 21.39 -2.02
CA PRO A 528 30.36 21.38 -1.12
C PRO A 528 29.03 21.79 -1.79
N GLY A 529 29.08 22.61 -2.84
CA GLY A 529 27.89 22.99 -3.62
C GLY A 529 27.30 21.85 -4.45
N GLU A 530 28.15 21.01 -5.05
CA GLU A 530 27.74 19.86 -5.84
C GLU A 530 27.22 18.73 -4.95
N LEU A 531 27.88 18.50 -3.82
CA LEU A 531 27.43 17.56 -2.80
C LEU A 531 26.04 17.94 -2.26
N LEU A 532 25.82 19.22 -1.94
CA LEU A 532 24.53 19.70 -1.46
C LEU A 532 23.44 19.59 -2.54
N SER A 533 23.76 19.91 -3.80
CA SER A 533 22.85 19.75 -4.94
C SER A 533 22.40 18.29 -5.13
N ASP A 534 23.34 17.35 -5.08
CA ASP A 534 23.06 15.92 -5.20
C ASP A 534 22.22 15.39 -4.03
N ILE A 535 22.51 15.81 -2.80
CA ILE A 535 21.72 15.46 -1.62
C ILE A 535 20.29 16.01 -1.74
N ILE A 536 20.12 17.27 -2.14
CA ILE A 536 18.79 17.88 -2.35
C ILE A 536 18.01 17.14 -3.44
N LYS A 537 18.67 16.77 -4.54
CA LYS A 537 18.07 16.04 -5.65
C LYS A 537 17.59 14.65 -5.23
N ASP A 538 18.38 13.94 -4.43
CA ASP A 538 18.01 12.63 -3.91
C ASP A 538 16.90 12.74 -2.84
N ILE A 539 16.93 13.75 -1.96
CA ILE A 539 15.83 14.03 -1.02
C ILE A 539 14.53 14.30 -1.77
N ARG A 540 14.55 15.11 -2.85
CA ARG A 540 13.38 15.36 -3.70
C ARG A 540 12.85 14.08 -4.34
N LYS A 541 13.75 13.21 -4.84
CA LYS A 541 13.37 11.90 -5.39
C LYS A 541 12.77 10.95 -4.35
N THR A 542 13.25 10.96 -3.11
CA THR A 542 12.66 10.14 -2.04
C THR A 542 11.29 10.64 -1.56
N LYS A 543 10.99 11.93 -1.77
CA LYS A 543 9.65 12.49 -1.51
C LYS A 543 8.66 12.21 -2.63
N ALA A 544 9.12 12.03 -3.87
CA ALA A 544 8.29 11.56 -4.95
C ALA A 544 8.10 10.05 -4.81
N LYS A 545 6.99 9.60 -4.19
CA LYS A 545 6.60 8.20 -4.26
C LYS A 545 6.48 7.84 -5.75
N PRO A 546 7.22 6.84 -6.28
CA PRO A 546 6.89 6.31 -7.59
C PRO A 546 5.45 5.80 -7.50
N GLY A 547 4.56 6.38 -8.30
CA GLY A 547 3.17 5.91 -8.35
C GLY A 547 3.14 4.41 -8.69
N PRO A 548 2.11 3.67 -8.26
CA PRO A 548 1.94 2.27 -8.63
C PRO A 548 2.10 2.08 -10.15
N LYS A 549 2.88 1.05 -10.55
CA LYS A 549 3.20 0.77 -11.97
C LYS A 549 1.99 0.61 -12.88
N HIS A 550 0.81 0.27 -12.36
CA HIS A 550 -0.42 0.24 -13.16
C HIS A 550 -0.76 1.62 -13.75
N MET A 551 -0.40 2.72 -13.08
CA MET A 551 -0.50 4.07 -13.67
C MET A 551 0.47 4.32 -14.82
N GLU A 552 1.55 3.53 -14.99
CA GLU A 552 2.50 3.74 -16.08
C GLU A 552 1.92 3.33 -17.44
N VAL A 553 1.19 2.21 -17.51
CA VAL A 553 0.55 1.75 -18.75
C VAL A 553 -0.50 2.76 -19.20
N THR A 554 -1.35 3.22 -18.27
CA THR A 554 -2.34 4.27 -18.56
C THR A 554 -1.68 5.59 -18.93
N ALA A 555 -0.53 5.93 -18.36
CA ALA A 555 0.18 7.15 -18.70
C ALA A 555 0.78 7.13 -20.12
N GLU A 556 1.30 5.99 -20.60
CA GLU A 556 1.71 5.85 -22.01
C GLU A 556 0.49 5.99 -22.92
N LEU A 557 -0.57 5.25 -22.62
CA LEU A 557 -1.82 5.26 -23.37
C LEU A 557 -2.39 6.68 -23.52
N GLN A 558 -2.40 7.45 -22.43
CA GLN A 558 -2.91 8.81 -22.41
C GLN A 558 -2.03 9.81 -23.17
N SER A 559 -0.70 9.61 -23.15
CA SER A 559 0.26 10.54 -23.76
C SER A 559 0.58 10.25 -25.23
N HIS A 560 0.37 9.00 -25.66
CA HIS A 560 0.61 8.52 -27.01
C HIS A 560 -0.57 7.67 -27.55
N PRO A 561 -1.82 8.17 -27.49
CA PRO A 561 -2.99 7.41 -27.95
C PRO A 561 -2.91 7.05 -29.44
N GLU A 562 -2.11 7.78 -30.23
CA GLU A 562 -1.86 7.45 -31.65
C GLU A 562 -1.24 6.06 -31.86
N LYS A 563 -0.53 5.52 -30.86
CA LYS A 563 0.02 4.16 -30.91
C LYS A 563 -1.05 3.08 -30.74
N HIS A 564 -2.21 3.46 -30.19
CA HIS A 564 -3.32 2.57 -29.84
C HIS A 564 -4.55 2.81 -30.71
N LYS A 565 -4.34 3.34 -31.93
CA LYS A 565 -5.43 3.65 -32.84
C LYS A 565 -6.30 2.43 -33.17
N ARG A 566 -5.68 1.26 -33.31
CA ARG A 566 -6.41 0.01 -33.58
C ARG A 566 -7.37 -0.32 -32.43
N GLU A 567 -6.90 -0.25 -31.20
CA GLU A 567 -7.67 -0.53 -30.00
C GLU A 567 -8.81 0.47 -29.81
N PHE A 568 -8.57 1.75 -30.12
CA PHE A 568 -9.62 2.76 -30.19
C PHE A 568 -10.67 2.45 -31.28
N ASP A 569 -10.23 2.12 -32.50
CA ASP A 569 -11.14 1.81 -33.61
C ASP A 569 -11.99 0.56 -33.29
N ILE A 570 -11.45 -0.42 -32.56
CA ILE A 570 -12.18 -1.59 -32.04
C ILE A 570 -13.17 -1.17 -30.93
N ALA A 571 -12.72 -0.40 -29.93
CA ALA A 571 -13.59 0.06 -28.84
C ALA A 571 -14.79 0.86 -29.38
N PHE A 572 -14.57 1.71 -30.37
CA PHE A 572 -15.65 2.49 -30.99
C PHE A 572 -16.62 1.65 -31.81
N GLN A 573 -16.20 0.50 -32.36
CA GLN A 573 -17.15 -0.46 -32.94
C GLN A 573 -18.11 -1.00 -31.87
N PHE A 574 -17.63 -1.28 -30.64
CA PHE A 574 -18.50 -1.67 -29.53
C PHE A 574 -19.45 -0.53 -29.13
N LEU A 575 -18.97 0.71 -28.98
CA LEU A 575 -19.83 1.86 -28.67
C LEU A 575 -20.90 2.08 -29.76
N ASP A 576 -20.52 2.00 -31.04
CA ASP A 576 -21.46 2.11 -32.16
C ASP A 576 -22.50 1.00 -32.15
N ARG A 577 -22.10 -0.23 -31.77
CA ARG A 577 -23.02 -1.35 -31.63
C ARG A 577 -23.99 -1.16 -30.46
N ILE A 578 -23.52 -0.70 -29.30
CA ILE A 578 -24.38 -0.36 -28.16
C ILE A 578 -25.39 0.72 -28.54
N ARG A 579 -24.94 1.77 -29.24
CA ARG A 579 -25.82 2.83 -29.77
C ARG A 579 -26.91 2.24 -30.68
N ALA A 580 -26.53 1.51 -31.71
CA ALA A 580 -27.47 0.96 -32.69
C ALA A 580 -28.50 0.01 -32.05
N GLU A 581 -28.07 -0.85 -31.14
CA GLU A 581 -28.96 -1.77 -30.42
C GLU A 581 -29.85 -1.04 -29.39
N SER A 582 -29.41 0.09 -28.84
CA SER A 582 -30.22 0.97 -28.00
C SER A 582 -31.31 1.66 -28.82
N GLU A 583 -30.97 2.24 -29.97
CA GLU A 583 -31.91 2.92 -30.87
C GLU A 583 -32.96 1.96 -31.42
N LYS A 584 -32.57 0.74 -31.79
CA LYS A 584 -33.48 -0.34 -32.19
C LYS A 584 -34.55 -0.63 -31.13
N ARG A 585 -34.21 -0.44 -29.85
CA ARG A 585 -35.10 -0.60 -28.68
C ARG A 585 -35.74 0.71 -28.24
N LYS A 586 -35.67 1.76 -29.07
CA LYS A 586 -36.20 3.10 -28.82
C LYS A 586 -35.61 3.75 -27.56
N ARG A 587 -34.35 3.46 -27.27
CA ARG A 587 -33.57 4.07 -26.18
C ARG A 587 -32.58 5.05 -26.77
N LYS A 588 -32.31 6.13 -26.03
CA LYS A 588 -31.27 7.10 -26.39
C LYS A 588 -29.94 6.65 -25.79
N PHE A 589 -28.86 6.81 -26.55
CA PHE A 589 -27.50 6.45 -26.12
C PHE A 589 -26.56 7.65 -26.20
N PHE A 590 -25.67 7.78 -25.22
CA PHE A 590 -24.53 8.68 -25.26
C PHE A 590 -23.36 8.11 -24.46
N ALA A 591 -22.14 8.50 -24.81
CA ALA A 591 -20.93 8.14 -24.07
C ALA A 591 -20.43 9.34 -23.23
N VAL A 592 -19.78 9.07 -22.12
CA VAL A 592 -19.23 10.08 -21.21
C VAL A 592 -17.74 9.82 -21.06
N TYR A 593 -16.91 10.77 -21.46
CA TYR A 593 -15.48 10.68 -21.24
C TYR A 593 -15.16 10.85 -19.75
N ILE A 594 -14.33 9.99 -19.19
CA ILE A 594 -13.81 10.17 -17.84
C ILE A 594 -12.33 10.60 -17.93
N PRO A 595 -11.97 11.82 -17.50
CA PRO A 595 -10.59 12.27 -17.54
C PRO A 595 -9.76 11.64 -16.43
N ASP A 596 -8.49 11.38 -16.72
CA ASP A 596 -7.48 11.06 -15.71
C ASP A 596 -7.13 12.28 -14.87
N ILE A 597 -6.77 12.05 -13.61
CA ILE A 597 -6.33 13.09 -12.68
C ILE A 597 -5.28 14.04 -13.27
N LYS A 598 -4.34 13.53 -14.08
CA LYS A 598 -3.30 14.34 -14.73
C LYS A 598 -3.85 15.23 -15.84
N GLN A 599 -4.93 14.84 -16.51
CA GLN A 599 -5.58 15.67 -17.53
C GLN A 599 -6.32 16.86 -16.91
N ILE A 600 -6.71 16.74 -15.64
CA ILE A 600 -7.33 17.81 -14.86
C ILE A 600 -6.29 18.78 -14.30
N TYR A 601 -5.17 18.28 -13.77
CA TYR A 601 -4.19 19.14 -13.07
C TYR A 601 -3.01 19.62 -13.91
N ASP A 602 -2.66 18.92 -15.00
CA ASP A 602 -1.59 19.32 -15.93
C ASP A 602 -2.18 19.84 -17.25
N GLN A 603 -3.13 20.79 -17.19
CA GLN A 603 -3.79 21.32 -18.40
C GLN A 603 -2.85 22.08 -19.34
N ASP A 604 -1.74 22.59 -18.80
CA ASP A 604 -0.70 23.29 -19.57
C ASP A 604 0.08 22.35 -20.51
N LYS A 605 -0.09 21.04 -20.34
CA LYS A 605 0.60 20.00 -21.11
C LYS A 605 -0.28 19.47 -22.25
N PRO A 606 -0.07 19.89 -23.50
CA PRO A 606 -0.93 19.51 -24.62
C PRO A 606 -0.96 17.99 -24.86
N GLU A 607 0.08 17.25 -24.49
CA GLU A 607 0.08 15.79 -24.56
C GLU A 607 -0.99 15.14 -23.68
N ARG A 608 -1.43 15.79 -22.61
CA ARG A 608 -2.49 15.28 -21.72
C ARG A 608 -3.86 15.35 -22.37
N ALA A 609 -4.08 16.28 -23.29
CA ALA A 609 -5.35 16.39 -24.02
C ALA A 609 -5.49 15.35 -25.15
N LYS A 610 -4.42 14.67 -25.58
CA LYS A 610 -4.45 13.82 -26.78
C LYS A 610 -5.48 12.69 -26.70
N PHE A 611 -5.54 11.95 -25.59
CA PHE A 611 -6.45 10.81 -25.45
C PHE A 611 -7.91 11.28 -25.48
N ARG A 612 -8.21 12.34 -24.72
CA ARG A 612 -9.52 13.02 -24.72
C ARG A 612 -9.90 13.50 -26.12
N ASN A 613 -9.00 14.20 -26.80
CA ASN A 613 -9.25 14.71 -28.14
C ASN A 613 -9.51 13.58 -29.14
N MET A 614 -8.75 12.48 -29.06
CA MET A 614 -8.97 11.31 -29.90
C MET A 614 -10.34 10.66 -29.66
N PHE A 615 -10.77 10.53 -28.41
CA PHE A 615 -12.11 10.08 -28.06
C PHE A 615 -13.20 11.01 -28.63
N MET A 616 -13.08 12.33 -28.40
CA MET A 616 -14.05 13.31 -28.89
C MET A 616 -14.08 13.40 -30.42
N ASP A 617 -12.94 13.25 -31.10
CA ASP A 617 -12.85 13.21 -32.57
C ASP A 617 -13.54 11.96 -33.12
N LEU A 618 -13.44 10.81 -32.45
CA LEU A 618 -14.15 9.58 -32.83
C LEU A 618 -15.66 9.73 -32.62
N CYS A 619 -16.09 10.32 -31.50
CA CYS A 619 -17.49 10.67 -31.27
C CYS A 619 -18.06 11.54 -32.40
N ALA A 620 -17.36 12.62 -32.75
CA ALA A 620 -17.77 13.52 -33.83
C ALA A 620 -17.82 12.81 -35.19
N ARG A 621 -16.80 12.01 -35.53
CA ARG A 621 -16.74 11.24 -36.78
C ARG A 621 -17.89 10.23 -36.89
N ASN A 622 -18.23 9.55 -35.80
CA ASN A 622 -19.29 8.55 -35.76
C ASN A 622 -20.68 9.14 -35.49
N LYS A 623 -20.80 10.47 -35.37
CA LYS A 623 -22.04 11.19 -35.01
C LYS A 623 -22.66 10.64 -33.73
N MET A 624 -21.82 10.35 -32.75
CA MET A 624 -22.20 9.85 -31.44
C MET A 624 -22.33 11.02 -30.48
N ASP A 625 -23.45 11.07 -29.75
CA ASP A 625 -23.61 12.00 -28.65
C ASP A 625 -22.59 11.63 -27.55
N CYS A 626 -21.71 12.57 -27.21
CA CYS A 626 -20.68 12.39 -26.19
C CYS A 626 -20.62 13.59 -25.24
N LEU A 627 -20.37 13.34 -23.96
CA LEU A 627 -20.21 14.34 -22.91
C LEU A 627 -18.77 14.33 -22.40
N ASP A 628 -18.17 15.52 -22.26
CA ASP A 628 -16.81 15.70 -21.73
C ASP A 628 -16.85 16.57 -20.46
N PRO A 629 -16.65 15.97 -19.27
CA PRO A 629 -16.64 16.70 -18.00
C PRO A 629 -15.27 17.35 -17.69
N SER A 630 -14.28 17.29 -18.58
CA SER A 630 -12.90 17.71 -18.28
C SER A 630 -12.78 19.17 -17.86
N GLU A 631 -13.48 20.08 -18.54
CA GLU A 631 -13.43 21.51 -18.23
C GLU A 631 -14.08 21.82 -16.88
N GLU A 632 -15.31 21.33 -16.68
CA GLU A 632 -16.05 21.49 -15.43
C GLU A 632 -15.29 20.91 -14.22
N LEU A 633 -14.69 19.73 -14.38
CA LEU A 633 -13.86 19.11 -13.35
C LEU A 633 -12.64 19.97 -13.05
N ALA A 634 -11.98 20.53 -14.06
CA ALA A 634 -10.78 21.35 -13.85
C ALA A 634 -11.08 22.72 -13.23
N GLU A 635 -12.14 23.39 -13.64
CA GLU A 635 -12.56 24.66 -13.04
C GLU A 635 -12.88 24.50 -11.55
N LYS A 636 -13.48 23.36 -11.19
CA LYS A 636 -13.87 23.04 -9.81
C LYS A 636 -12.82 22.28 -9.03
N ALA A 637 -11.71 21.87 -9.64
CA ALA A 637 -10.69 21.07 -8.98
C ALA A 637 -9.76 21.94 -8.13
N ARG A 638 -9.81 21.75 -6.81
CA ARG A 638 -8.61 21.87 -5.98
C ARG A 638 -7.89 20.52 -6.01
N TRP A 639 -6.56 20.50 -5.84
CA TRP A 639 -5.66 19.36 -6.16
C TRP A 639 -6.02 17.98 -5.57
N SER A 640 -6.93 17.91 -4.59
CA SER A 640 -7.40 16.69 -3.92
C SER A 640 -8.90 16.45 -4.02
N ASP A 641 -9.66 17.41 -4.56
CA ASP A 641 -11.10 17.45 -4.30
C ASP A 641 -11.89 16.64 -5.31
N THR A 642 -11.42 16.46 -6.54
CA THR A 642 -12.16 15.75 -7.60
C THR A 642 -11.71 14.31 -7.82
N HIS A 643 -10.50 13.96 -7.40
CA HIS A 643 -9.92 12.63 -7.57
C HIS A 643 -9.17 12.19 -6.29
N PHE A 644 -9.15 10.89 -6.04
CA PHE A 644 -8.24 10.30 -5.06
C PHE A 644 -6.81 10.33 -5.60
N ILE A 645 -5.91 11.02 -4.88
CA ILE A 645 -4.52 11.24 -5.33
C ILE A 645 -3.76 9.91 -5.49
N ASP A 646 -4.04 8.91 -4.65
CA ASP A 646 -3.24 7.69 -4.59
C ASP A 646 -3.48 6.73 -5.77
N ASP A 647 -4.66 6.80 -6.40
CA ASP A 647 -5.08 5.82 -7.41
C ASP A 647 -5.73 6.45 -8.66
N GLY A 648 -6.18 7.70 -8.59
CA GLY A 648 -6.68 8.45 -9.75
C GLY A 648 -8.17 8.26 -10.05
N HIS A 649 -8.93 7.48 -9.27
CA HIS A 649 -10.38 7.45 -9.36
C HIS A 649 -11.02 8.76 -8.88
N LEU A 650 -12.27 9.01 -9.31
CA LEU A 650 -13.06 10.15 -8.85
C LEU A 650 -13.30 10.07 -7.34
N SER A 651 -13.16 11.20 -6.67
CA SER A 651 -13.62 11.39 -5.29
C SER A 651 -15.17 11.50 -5.25
N PRO A 652 -15.80 11.53 -4.07
CA PRO A 652 -17.24 11.79 -3.97
C PRO A 652 -17.66 13.11 -4.64
N TYR A 653 -16.83 14.15 -4.53
CA TYR A 653 -17.11 15.43 -5.15
C TYR A 653 -16.92 15.41 -6.67
N GLY A 654 -15.89 14.72 -7.18
CA GLY A 654 -15.72 14.52 -8.63
C GLY A 654 -16.84 13.69 -9.25
N ALA A 655 -17.23 12.59 -8.60
CA ALA A 655 -18.38 11.77 -8.99
C ALA A 655 -19.68 12.57 -8.99
N LYS A 656 -19.86 13.46 -8.00
CA LYS A 656 -21.00 14.38 -7.97
C LYS A 656 -21.02 15.33 -9.17
N ILE A 657 -19.89 15.95 -9.52
CA ILE A 657 -19.81 16.84 -10.70
C ILE A 657 -20.22 16.09 -11.97
N VAL A 658 -19.63 14.91 -12.20
CA VAL A 658 -19.94 14.10 -13.39
C VAL A 658 -21.41 13.66 -13.39
N GLY A 659 -21.93 13.16 -12.27
CA GLY A 659 -23.33 12.76 -12.14
C GLY A 659 -24.32 13.91 -12.35
N ASP A 660 -24.01 15.11 -11.85
CA ASP A 660 -24.79 16.32 -12.08
C ASP A 660 -24.81 16.71 -13.56
N MET A 661 -23.64 16.73 -14.22
CA MET A 661 -23.54 17.05 -15.66
C MET A 661 -24.33 16.06 -16.53
N ILE A 662 -24.26 14.76 -16.22
CA ILE A 662 -25.03 13.75 -16.95
C ILE A 662 -26.54 13.96 -16.75
N ALA A 663 -26.97 14.27 -15.53
CA ALA A 663 -28.38 14.52 -15.25
C ALA A 663 -28.89 15.79 -15.97
N ASP A 664 -28.08 16.84 -16.04
CA ASP A 664 -28.43 18.08 -16.74
C ASP A 664 -28.46 17.88 -18.26
N TYR A 665 -27.51 17.13 -18.82
CA TYR A 665 -27.54 16.71 -20.23
C TYR A 665 -28.82 15.97 -20.59
N ILE A 666 -29.26 15.02 -19.75
CA ILE A 666 -30.51 14.28 -19.98
C ILE A 666 -31.74 15.20 -19.92
N ARG A 667 -31.81 16.11 -18.95
CA ARG A 667 -32.92 17.06 -18.80
C ARG A 667 -33.04 17.99 -20.00
N ASP A 668 -31.92 18.54 -20.46
CA ASP A 668 -31.85 19.39 -21.65
C ASP A 668 -32.40 18.65 -22.89
N LYS A 669 -31.96 17.41 -23.11
CA LYS A 669 -32.44 16.56 -24.22
C LYS A 669 -33.88 16.05 -24.04
N GLU A 670 -34.46 16.18 -22.85
CA GLU A 670 -35.88 15.94 -22.58
C GLU A 670 -36.71 17.23 -22.66
N GLY A 671 -36.08 18.39 -22.84
CA GLY A 671 -36.73 19.70 -22.86
C GLY A 671 -37.27 20.14 -21.49
N ARG A 672 -36.56 19.80 -20.40
CA ARG A 672 -36.96 20.09 -19.02
C ARG A 672 -36.03 21.06 -18.31
#